data_AF-A0A7U3UTA7-F1
#
_entry.id   AF-A0A7U3UTA7-F1
#
_cell.length_a   1.000
_cell.length_b   1.000
_cell.length_c   1.000
_cell.angle_alpha   90.00
_cell.angle_beta   90.00
_cell.angle_gamma   90.00
#
_symmetry.space_group_name_H-M   'P 1'
#
loop_
_entity.id
_entity.type
_entity.pdbx_description
1 polymer ?
#
loop_
_entity_poly.entity_id
_entity_poly.type
_entity_poly.pdbx_seq_one_letter_code
_entity_poly.pdbx_strand_id
1 'polypeptide(L)'
;MSVGGNFTNCNCGPDTTACESPTQPVATVGLCLPDGTPIAVTVTRDCAGATIAEGWIDVLTGVYTAGLPPDGAGACSAGCVDTVCRTLCDDTDGDGEPDATYSELWCIRADGTAELVLTYQDDPSTPYAPVAPVDCSYGCPDAETITLCDESGPFLRRYTWLNGTATFEDFALDGQTPHLVTGDVGTCAAGGSASDCEAPTTPAATLGLCLADGTPIAVLVTRDCEGTVTQDGWLNLTSGTYSTGEPPAGTMACGNPRSITTAGTFCDVDPNTGDVLGLVLIEYTYGSDGAVEAVRLVDAVTGSTYTPQGEVTTCPTGVEQPERDVVQLCDTAADGVVTEFVRDFARDEAGAIVGHADYDLDGAPYTPAGVVGRCVQNCHDCSTAVLCDLPDSAATAPVLDPASSGNNGAHSGTAANGVGWSVSGGRGGSDPSNWWSVVLFPGSGGNFALTLTRPVAVTWGVRVGVGTASTLGTLTMPAGSVATYVHPLHTWDPATRTLTAKAGASVSNTAHTSTFVNAGPLTALQFSGPSSGLQTTVRKVGDFQITPVEQPFLRTTCRDCAGDVTTVTDTRLDGTTAYTPLGTVGVCSAAPEEQCVPVPLGEVCYSPALTSATLSLGTDTDGTWQQAASPTPVSDPATLTYAPAPVGAPVATAGVGPVTGATRKGLGTVLGDTALGFSYLRRQFTTTSAITAVALAAQADDRPHRIWLDGTVIADFSVTPGSPSLSDPNAYNQSWSPVTNAAVSLPAGAHTLYYEWASHGGPTREWGALDARLTLSERAPSARAQTVQHCDGTKTLVDIETGLTVPATATLVACPDEASDESCAVVQVLTECRCDDTDGDGLPDVAYVELLGVDCAGIVTSLGTFTEGLTEPYTPVAPVGCDALDDAEGADPAFGVQARRVELAAGSSWSAAAWPTLQSVTAVAHGGTGTVTTTDGTSTLHTGEAATWSVGRDVDAALTGPLTITANGGSGTVTVSFTIGVTLS
;
A
#
# COMPACT_ATOMS: atom_id res chain seq x y z
N MET A 1 -30.32 15.03 -38.61
CA MET A 1 -30.77 13.83 -37.88
C MET A 1 -29.93 13.74 -36.63
N SER A 2 -30.54 13.69 -35.45
CA SER A 2 -29.84 13.41 -34.19
C SER A 2 -29.75 11.89 -34.02
N VAL A 3 -28.59 11.31 -34.30
CA VAL A 3 -28.34 9.88 -34.12
C VAL A 3 -27.93 9.68 -32.66
N GLY A 4 -28.81 9.10 -31.84
CA GLY A 4 -28.58 8.80 -30.43
C GLY A 4 -27.90 7.46 -30.21
N GLY A 5 -26.70 7.25 -30.76
CA GLY A 5 -25.88 6.06 -30.52
C GLY A 5 -24.94 6.24 -29.33
N ASN A 6 -24.57 5.14 -28.64
CA ASN A 6 -23.47 5.14 -27.67
C ASN A 6 -22.15 5.42 -28.43
N PHE A 7 -21.38 6.37 -27.92
CA PHE A 7 -20.08 6.75 -28.48
C PHE A 7 -18.98 6.04 -27.69
N THR A 8 -18.12 5.25 -28.34
CA THR A 8 -16.95 4.64 -27.71
C THR A 8 -15.79 5.63 -27.73
N ASN A 9 -15.22 5.94 -26.56
CA ASN A 9 -14.10 6.87 -26.41
C ASN A 9 -12.77 6.10 -26.44
N CYS A 10 -11.80 6.53 -27.23
CA CYS A 10 -10.55 5.80 -27.50
C CYS A 10 -9.45 5.96 -26.42
N ASN A 11 -9.72 6.49 -25.21
CA ASN A 11 -8.64 6.87 -24.27
C ASN A 11 -8.48 5.94 -23.07
N CYS A 12 -7.23 5.50 -22.82
CA CYS A 12 -6.81 4.72 -21.64
C CYS A 12 -5.57 5.40 -21.01
N GLY A 13 -5.77 6.15 -19.92
CA GLY A 13 -4.69 6.74 -19.13
C GLY A 13 -5.22 7.43 -17.86
N PRO A 14 -4.48 7.42 -16.73
CA PRO A 14 -4.89 8.14 -15.53
C PRO A 14 -4.53 9.63 -15.67
N ASP A 15 -5.51 10.51 -15.49
CA ASP A 15 -5.37 11.94 -15.16
C ASP A 15 -4.20 12.70 -15.83
N THR A 16 -4.01 12.58 -17.14
CA THR A 16 -3.47 13.72 -17.90
C THR A 16 -4.63 14.67 -18.14
N THR A 17 -4.46 15.94 -17.75
CA THR A 17 -5.44 16.99 -18.06
C THR A 17 -5.81 16.89 -19.53
N ALA A 18 -7.10 16.68 -19.83
CA ALA A 18 -7.67 16.36 -21.14
C ALA A 18 -7.43 17.41 -22.26
N CYS A 19 -6.50 18.34 -22.09
CA CYS A 19 -6.28 19.52 -22.92
C CYS A 19 -4.90 19.60 -23.60
N GLU A 20 -4.03 18.58 -23.55
CA GLU A 20 -2.73 18.66 -24.24
C GLU A 20 -2.74 18.11 -25.69
N SER A 21 -3.78 17.40 -26.12
CA SER A 21 -3.95 16.99 -27.54
C SER A 21 -5.32 17.41 -28.11
N PRO A 22 -5.40 18.39 -29.04
CA PRO A 22 -6.62 19.11 -29.40
C PRO A 22 -7.54 18.42 -30.43
N THR A 23 -7.37 17.13 -30.74
CA THR A 23 -8.17 16.41 -31.73
C THR A 23 -8.52 15.01 -31.24
N GLN A 24 -9.69 14.83 -30.61
CA GLN A 24 -10.17 13.51 -30.22
C GLN A 24 -11.17 12.98 -31.25
N PRO A 25 -10.82 11.94 -32.04
CA PRO A 25 -11.78 11.27 -32.90
C PRO A 25 -12.68 10.36 -32.06
N VAL A 26 -13.99 10.60 -32.16
CA VAL A 26 -15.03 9.72 -31.63
C VAL A 26 -15.62 8.97 -32.81
N ALA A 27 -15.40 7.66 -32.88
CA ALA A 27 -16.02 6.79 -33.88
C ALA A 27 -17.44 6.41 -33.43
N THR A 28 -18.35 6.29 -34.39
CA THR A 28 -19.76 5.90 -34.17
C THR A 28 -20.16 4.69 -35.01
N VAL A 29 -21.19 4.01 -34.49
CA VAL A 29 -22.05 2.95 -35.05
C VAL A 29 -21.91 2.77 -36.56
N GLY A 30 -21.67 1.52 -36.98
CA GLY A 30 -21.66 1.13 -38.39
C GLY A 30 -22.96 1.50 -39.10
N LEU A 31 -22.88 2.46 -40.04
CA LEU A 31 -23.94 2.74 -41.01
C LEU A 31 -23.58 2.05 -42.32
N CYS A 32 -24.55 1.80 -43.19
CA CYS A 32 -24.34 1.30 -44.53
C CYS A 32 -24.83 2.36 -45.52
N LEU A 33 -24.02 2.64 -46.54
CA LEU A 33 -24.44 3.38 -47.73
C LEU A 33 -25.60 2.64 -48.42
N PRO A 34 -26.38 3.30 -49.30
CA PRO A 34 -27.48 2.67 -50.03
C PRO A 34 -27.09 1.42 -50.86
N ASP A 35 -25.81 1.25 -51.18
CA ASP A 35 -25.26 0.08 -51.87
C ASP A 35 -24.84 -1.07 -50.93
N GLY A 36 -25.03 -0.89 -49.62
CA GLY A 36 -24.67 -1.85 -48.57
C GLY A 36 -23.23 -1.72 -48.04
N THR A 37 -22.46 -0.72 -48.50
CA THR A 37 -21.08 -0.51 -48.04
C THR A 37 -21.08 0.02 -46.60
N PRO A 38 -20.48 -0.68 -45.63
CA PRO A 38 -20.39 -0.20 -44.25
C PRO A 38 -19.45 1.00 -44.15
N ILE A 39 -19.86 2.00 -43.38
CA ILE A 39 -19.14 3.23 -43.05
C ILE A 39 -19.15 3.44 -41.53
N ALA A 40 -18.08 3.99 -40.98
CA ALA A 40 -18.00 4.46 -39.60
C ALA A 40 -17.96 5.98 -39.59
N VAL A 41 -18.91 6.63 -38.91
CA VAL A 41 -18.92 8.10 -38.84
C VAL A 41 -17.95 8.54 -37.74
N THR A 42 -17.13 9.54 -38.05
CA THR A 42 -16.10 10.08 -37.17
C THR A 42 -16.43 11.52 -36.83
N VAL A 43 -16.37 11.87 -35.56
CA VAL A 43 -16.57 13.23 -35.08
C VAL A 43 -15.35 13.63 -34.28
N THR A 44 -14.66 14.68 -34.69
CA THR A 44 -13.55 15.25 -33.91
C THR A 44 -14.07 16.42 -33.10
N ARG A 45 -13.84 16.40 -31.79
CA ARG A 45 -14.17 17.52 -30.89
C ARG A 45 -12.90 18.21 -30.39
N ASP A 46 -12.98 19.53 -30.21
CA ASP A 46 -11.95 20.29 -29.49
C ASP A 46 -12.11 20.18 -27.97
N CYS A 47 -11.19 20.77 -27.23
CA CYS A 47 -11.20 20.82 -25.77
C CYS A 47 -12.41 21.56 -25.17
N ALA A 48 -13.15 22.34 -25.97
CA ALA A 48 -14.39 22.99 -25.56
C ALA A 48 -15.62 22.13 -25.86
N GLY A 49 -15.43 20.91 -26.38
CA GLY A 49 -16.48 19.99 -26.78
C GLY A 49 -17.16 20.36 -28.11
N ALA A 50 -16.65 21.37 -28.83
CA ALA A 50 -17.17 21.78 -30.12
C ALA A 50 -16.67 20.82 -31.20
N THR A 51 -17.58 20.39 -32.07
CA THR A 51 -17.23 19.58 -33.25
C THR A 51 -16.40 20.43 -34.21
N ILE A 52 -15.13 20.05 -34.41
CA ILE A 52 -14.19 20.74 -35.30
C ILE A 52 -14.03 20.04 -36.65
N ALA A 53 -14.36 18.75 -36.73
CA ALA A 53 -14.44 18.01 -37.98
C ALA A 53 -15.50 16.90 -37.91
N GLU A 54 -16.20 16.69 -39.03
CA GLU A 54 -17.10 15.55 -39.26
C GLU A 54 -16.62 14.86 -40.53
N GLY A 55 -16.52 13.54 -40.51
CA GLY A 55 -16.15 12.70 -41.65
C GLY A 55 -16.68 11.28 -41.47
N TRP A 56 -16.43 10.42 -42.45
CA TRP A 56 -16.77 9.00 -42.36
C TRP A 56 -15.71 8.13 -43.04
N ILE A 57 -15.48 6.94 -42.51
CA ILE A 57 -14.54 5.94 -43.01
C ILE A 57 -15.32 4.85 -43.72
N ASP A 58 -14.98 4.54 -44.96
CA ASP A 58 -15.45 3.31 -45.62
C ASP A 58 -14.76 2.11 -44.95
N VAL A 59 -15.54 1.28 -44.25
CA VAL A 59 -15.01 0.20 -43.40
C VAL A 59 -14.40 -0.93 -44.22
N LEU A 60 -14.77 -1.08 -45.49
CA LEU A 60 -14.17 -2.10 -46.37
C LEU A 60 -12.82 -1.66 -46.93
N THR A 61 -12.61 -0.35 -47.11
CA THR A 61 -11.41 0.18 -47.76
C THR A 61 -10.48 0.93 -46.81
N GLY A 62 -10.94 1.27 -45.59
CA GLY A 62 -10.24 2.13 -44.65
C GLY A 62 -10.14 3.60 -45.10
N VAL A 63 -10.84 3.99 -46.17
CA VAL A 63 -10.72 5.34 -46.75
C VAL A 63 -11.60 6.33 -45.99
N TYR A 64 -10.96 7.36 -45.43
CA TYR A 64 -11.63 8.50 -44.81
C TYR A 64 -12.15 9.51 -45.86
N THR A 65 -13.39 9.95 -45.70
CA THR A 65 -14.01 11.04 -46.46
C THR A 65 -14.48 12.14 -45.52
N ALA A 66 -13.97 13.37 -45.71
CA ALA A 66 -14.41 14.53 -44.94
C ALA A 66 -15.85 14.95 -45.30
N GLY A 67 -16.62 15.38 -44.30
CA GLY A 67 -18.00 15.84 -44.43
C GLY A 67 -19.05 14.85 -43.93
N LEU A 68 -20.32 15.26 -43.99
CA LEU A 68 -21.45 14.41 -43.61
C LEU A 68 -21.49 13.12 -44.46
N PRO A 69 -21.91 11.98 -43.89
CA PRO A 69 -22.19 10.78 -44.67
C PRO A 69 -23.25 11.06 -45.75
N PRO A 70 -23.19 10.41 -46.93
CA PRO A 70 -24.16 10.61 -48.00
C PRO A 70 -25.60 10.37 -47.53
N ASP A 71 -26.54 11.17 -48.08
CA ASP A 71 -27.97 10.99 -47.84
C ASP A 71 -28.39 9.54 -48.17
N GLY A 72 -28.94 8.85 -47.18
CA GLY A 72 -29.34 7.44 -47.29
C GLY A 72 -28.44 6.43 -46.58
N ALA A 73 -27.38 6.88 -45.89
CA ALA A 73 -26.68 6.03 -44.94
C ALA A 73 -27.62 5.62 -43.78
N GLY A 74 -27.79 4.31 -43.54
CA GLY A 74 -28.71 3.74 -42.53
C GLY A 74 -28.11 2.50 -41.84
N ALA A 75 -28.86 1.80 -40.97
CA ALA A 75 -28.31 0.63 -40.27
C ALA A 75 -27.89 -0.50 -41.24
N CYS A 76 -26.73 -1.12 -41.00
CA CYS A 76 -26.23 -2.25 -41.79
C CYS A 76 -26.98 -3.55 -41.48
N SER A 77 -27.38 -4.31 -42.50
CA SER A 77 -27.96 -5.66 -42.33
C SER A 77 -27.01 -6.81 -42.69
N ALA A 78 -25.78 -6.53 -43.15
CA ALA A 78 -24.84 -7.57 -43.62
C ALA A 78 -23.34 -7.17 -43.51
N GLY A 79 -23.00 -6.23 -42.62
CA GLY A 79 -21.66 -5.65 -42.51
C GLY A 79 -21.17 -5.55 -41.08
N CYS A 80 -20.26 -4.60 -40.84
CA CYS A 80 -19.83 -4.22 -39.51
C CYS A 80 -21.04 -3.89 -38.62
N VAL A 81 -21.31 -4.72 -37.60
CA VAL A 81 -22.43 -4.49 -36.68
C VAL A 81 -22.06 -3.45 -35.64
N ASP A 82 -20.79 -3.39 -35.24
CA ASP A 82 -20.27 -2.40 -34.30
C ASP A 82 -18.77 -2.14 -34.53
N THR A 83 -18.21 -1.12 -33.90
CA THR A 83 -16.78 -0.81 -33.97
C THR A 83 -16.16 -0.64 -32.59
N VAL A 84 -14.95 -1.15 -32.42
CA VAL A 84 -14.13 -1.03 -31.21
C VAL A 84 -12.88 -0.23 -31.52
N CYS A 85 -12.45 0.64 -30.59
CA CYS A 85 -11.23 1.44 -30.72
C CYS A 85 -10.23 1.04 -29.63
N ARG A 86 -9.00 0.67 -30.01
CA ARG A 86 -7.93 0.30 -29.08
C ARG A 86 -6.72 1.21 -29.26
N THR A 87 -6.16 1.74 -28.18
CA THR A 87 -4.94 2.55 -28.22
C THR A 87 -3.72 1.70 -27.86
N LEU A 88 -2.67 1.82 -28.69
CA LEU A 88 -1.41 1.09 -28.63
C LEU A 88 -0.23 2.05 -28.76
N CYS A 89 0.96 1.52 -28.49
CA CYS A 89 2.22 2.23 -28.62
C CYS A 89 3.07 1.62 -29.74
N ASP A 90 3.88 2.45 -30.37
CA ASP A 90 4.80 2.09 -31.43
C ASP A 90 6.21 2.55 -31.03
N ASP A 91 7.19 1.69 -31.24
CA ASP A 91 8.62 1.96 -31.08
C ASP A 91 9.20 2.28 -32.46
N THR A 92 9.12 3.56 -32.84
CA THR A 92 9.47 4.00 -34.20
C THR A 92 10.97 3.96 -34.49
N ASP A 93 11.82 3.94 -33.45
CA ASP A 93 13.28 3.91 -33.60
C ASP A 93 13.93 2.54 -33.34
N GLY A 94 13.16 1.58 -32.80
CA GLY A 94 13.55 0.19 -32.61
C GLY A 94 14.41 -0.05 -31.37
N ASP A 95 14.35 0.84 -30.37
CA ASP A 95 15.14 0.74 -29.13
C ASP A 95 14.45 -0.10 -28.03
N GLY A 96 13.21 -0.52 -28.24
CA GLY A 96 12.38 -1.30 -27.34
C GLY A 96 11.52 -0.47 -26.40
N GLU A 97 11.58 0.86 -26.46
CA GLU A 97 10.75 1.78 -25.69
C GLU A 97 9.65 2.42 -26.58
N PRO A 98 8.44 2.66 -26.05
CA PRO A 98 7.38 3.31 -26.81
C PRO A 98 7.70 4.81 -27.05
N ASP A 99 7.71 5.26 -28.30
CA ASP A 99 7.99 6.65 -28.67
C ASP A 99 6.84 7.35 -29.44
N ALA A 100 5.85 6.58 -29.92
CA ALA A 100 4.61 7.08 -30.52
C ALA A 100 3.38 6.29 -30.03
N THR A 101 2.21 6.95 -30.02
CA THR A 101 0.92 6.31 -29.73
C THR A 101 0.06 6.26 -30.99
N TYR A 102 -0.69 5.16 -31.19
CA TYR A 102 -1.64 5.02 -32.29
C TYR A 102 -2.90 4.27 -31.85
N SER A 103 -3.98 4.47 -32.60
CA SER A 103 -5.27 3.82 -32.41
C SER A 103 -5.52 2.78 -33.51
N GLU A 104 -6.06 1.63 -33.12
CA GLU A 104 -6.61 0.59 -33.98
C GLU A 104 -8.14 0.66 -33.95
N LEU A 105 -8.78 0.78 -35.11
CA LEU A 105 -10.22 0.65 -35.29
C LEU A 105 -10.55 -0.77 -35.75
N TRP A 106 -11.31 -1.50 -34.94
CA TRP A 106 -11.75 -2.86 -35.18
C TRP A 106 -13.23 -2.89 -35.56
N CYS A 107 -13.56 -3.67 -36.57
CA CYS A 107 -14.93 -3.92 -37.01
C CYS A 107 -15.44 -5.22 -36.42
N ILE A 108 -16.55 -5.16 -35.68
CA ILE A 108 -17.26 -6.33 -35.19
C ILE A 108 -18.23 -6.81 -36.26
N ARG A 109 -18.12 -8.07 -36.67
CA ARG A 109 -19.01 -8.73 -37.64
C ARG A 109 -20.18 -9.40 -36.93
N ALA A 110 -21.25 -9.68 -37.69
CA ALA A 110 -22.46 -10.32 -37.15
C ALA A 110 -22.24 -11.75 -36.61
N ASP A 111 -21.15 -12.42 -37.02
CA ASP A 111 -20.73 -13.71 -36.48
C ASP A 111 -19.91 -13.57 -35.18
N GLY A 112 -19.70 -12.34 -34.70
CA GLY A 112 -18.93 -12.01 -33.51
C GLY A 112 -17.44 -11.80 -33.72
N THR A 113 -16.90 -12.13 -34.90
CA THR A 113 -15.49 -11.92 -35.19
C THR A 113 -15.16 -10.43 -35.27
N ALA A 114 -13.95 -10.04 -34.87
CA ALA A 114 -13.44 -8.69 -35.06
C ALA A 114 -12.35 -8.66 -36.14
N GLU A 115 -12.37 -7.63 -36.99
CA GLU A 115 -11.38 -7.42 -38.05
C GLU A 115 -10.80 -6.01 -37.97
N LEU A 116 -9.47 -5.88 -38.04
CA LEU A 116 -8.80 -4.59 -38.03
C LEU A 116 -9.12 -3.82 -39.33
N VAL A 117 -9.67 -2.62 -39.18
CA VAL A 117 -10.08 -1.74 -40.28
C VAL A 117 -9.00 -0.72 -40.62
N LEU A 118 -8.52 -0.01 -39.59
CA LEU A 118 -7.64 1.13 -39.76
C LEU A 118 -6.76 1.31 -38.52
N THR A 119 -5.51 1.66 -38.76
CA THR A 119 -4.59 2.22 -37.76
C THR A 119 -4.37 3.71 -38.05
N TYR A 120 -4.43 4.56 -37.04
CA TYR A 120 -4.24 6.01 -37.18
C TYR A 120 -3.66 6.60 -35.88
N GLN A 121 -3.02 7.78 -35.92
CA GLN A 121 -2.57 8.48 -34.70
C GLN A 121 -3.70 9.38 -34.17
N ASP A 122 -3.55 10.69 -34.26
CA ASP A 122 -4.58 11.65 -33.82
C ASP A 122 -5.63 11.94 -34.90
N ASP A 123 -5.30 11.71 -36.18
CA ASP A 123 -6.16 12.01 -37.33
C ASP A 123 -6.48 10.76 -38.16
N PRO A 124 -7.74 10.27 -38.16
CA PRO A 124 -8.15 9.11 -38.95
C PRO A 124 -8.08 9.35 -40.47
N SER A 125 -7.90 10.61 -40.92
CA SER A 125 -7.65 10.91 -42.33
C SER A 125 -6.26 10.52 -42.81
N THR A 126 -5.34 10.26 -41.87
CA THR A 126 -3.97 9.83 -42.13
C THR A 126 -3.72 8.44 -41.56
N PRO A 127 -3.81 7.37 -42.39
CA PRO A 127 -3.46 6.02 -41.96
C PRO A 127 -2.04 5.98 -41.40
N TYR A 128 -1.89 5.39 -40.22
CA TYR A 128 -0.61 5.17 -39.55
C TYR A 128 -0.20 3.72 -39.70
N ALA A 129 0.99 3.44 -40.22
CA ALA A 129 1.54 2.08 -40.27
C ALA A 129 2.59 1.95 -39.16
N PRO A 130 2.31 1.23 -38.07
CA PRO A 130 3.27 1.13 -36.97
C PRO A 130 4.55 0.40 -37.41
N VAL A 131 5.69 0.85 -36.88
CA VAL A 131 7.03 0.36 -37.24
C VAL A 131 7.43 -0.85 -36.39
N ALA A 132 7.24 -0.77 -35.08
CA ALA A 132 7.40 -1.84 -34.11
C ALA A 132 6.37 -1.65 -32.97
N PRO A 133 5.14 -2.20 -33.12
CA PRO A 133 4.14 -2.16 -32.06
C PRO A 133 4.68 -2.72 -30.74
N VAL A 134 4.52 -1.97 -29.66
CA VAL A 134 4.90 -2.35 -28.28
C VAL A 134 3.74 -2.09 -27.32
N ASP A 135 3.69 -2.82 -26.22
CA ASP A 135 2.69 -2.56 -25.18
C ASP A 135 2.97 -1.22 -24.51
N CYS A 136 1.94 -0.39 -24.36
CA CYS A 136 2.08 0.85 -23.61
C CYS A 136 2.38 0.54 -22.14
N SER A 137 3.36 1.21 -21.55
CA SER A 137 3.64 1.11 -20.11
C SER A 137 2.46 1.58 -19.24
N TYR A 138 1.51 2.29 -19.83
CA TYR A 138 0.22 2.65 -19.25
C TYR A 138 -0.75 1.51 -19.56
N GLY A 139 -1.12 0.72 -18.55
CA GLY A 139 -1.97 -0.46 -18.68
C GLY A 139 -3.37 -0.16 -19.21
N CYS A 140 -3.51 -0.11 -20.54
CA CYS A 140 -4.81 -0.23 -21.19
C CYS A 140 -5.38 -1.61 -20.83
N PRO A 141 -6.67 -1.72 -20.47
CA PRO A 141 -7.26 -3.03 -20.24
C PRO A 141 -7.17 -3.86 -21.53
N ASP A 142 -6.62 -5.08 -21.44
CA ASP A 142 -6.53 -6.03 -22.55
C ASP A 142 -7.89 -6.54 -23.02
N ALA A 143 -8.98 -6.09 -22.39
CA ALA A 143 -10.34 -6.50 -22.67
C ALA A 143 -11.36 -5.35 -22.66
N GLU A 144 -12.34 -5.42 -23.55
CA GLU A 144 -13.44 -4.48 -23.69
C GLU A 144 -14.78 -5.24 -23.75
N THR A 145 -15.79 -4.75 -23.03
CA THR A 145 -17.10 -5.40 -22.93
C THR A 145 -18.17 -4.56 -23.62
N ILE A 146 -18.89 -5.18 -24.56
CA ILE A 146 -19.97 -4.54 -25.34
C ILE A 146 -21.27 -5.28 -25.10
N THR A 147 -22.40 -4.57 -25.08
CA THR A 147 -23.73 -5.20 -25.06
C THR A 147 -24.19 -5.50 -26.48
N LEU A 148 -24.42 -6.78 -26.78
CA LEU A 148 -24.92 -7.26 -28.07
C LEU A 148 -26.23 -8.03 -27.87
N CYS A 149 -26.94 -8.31 -28.95
CA CYS A 149 -28.18 -9.08 -28.93
C CYS A 149 -28.09 -10.25 -29.92
N ASP A 150 -28.72 -11.35 -29.55
CA ASP A 150 -28.96 -12.52 -30.41
C ASP A 150 -30.46 -12.92 -30.36
N GLU A 151 -30.83 -14.11 -30.84
CA GLU A 151 -32.22 -14.60 -30.80
C GLU A 151 -32.76 -14.83 -29.38
N SER A 152 -31.88 -14.97 -28.38
CA SER A 152 -32.24 -15.19 -26.97
C SER A 152 -32.30 -13.91 -26.14
N GLY A 153 -31.81 -12.78 -26.67
CA GLY A 153 -31.91 -11.46 -26.06
C GLY A 153 -30.56 -10.75 -25.92
N PRO A 154 -30.49 -9.68 -25.11
CA PRO A 154 -29.26 -8.95 -24.85
C PRO A 154 -28.29 -9.75 -23.97
N PHE A 155 -27.00 -9.67 -24.30
CA PHE A 155 -25.90 -10.29 -23.58
C PHE A 155 -24.66 -9.37 -23.62
N LEU A 156 -23.66 -9.66 -22.79
CA LEU A 156 -22.38 -8.96 -22.76
C LEU A 156 -21.33 -9.80 -23.48
N ARG A 157 -20.66 -9.22 -24.49
CA ARG A 157 -19.49 -9.84 -25.12
C ARG A 157 -18.24 -9.11 -24.67
N ARG A 158 -17.31 -9.84 -24.05
CA ARG A 158 -16.00 -9.34 -23.68
C ARG A 158 -14.98 -9.79 -24.72
N TYR A 159 -14.41 -8.84 -25.43
CA TYR A 159 -13.30 -9.06 -26.34
C TYR A 159 -11.98 -9.00 -25.58
N THR A 160 -11.02 -9.87 -25.92
CA THR A 160 -9.65 -9.86 -25.42
C THR A 160 -8.69 -9.85 -26.61
N TRP A 161 -7.70 -8.97 -26.62
CA TRP A 161 -6.75 -8.87 -27.73
C TRP A 161 -5.42 -9.50 -27.36
N LEU A 162 -4.98 -10.50 -28.11
CA LEU A 162 -3.66 -11.12 -27.97
C LEU A 162 -2.99 -11.20 -29.34
N ASN A 163 -1.80 -10.60 -29.47
CA ASN A 163 -0.99 -10.63 -30.70
C ASN A 163 -1.76 -10.19 -31.97
N GLY A 164 -2.53 -9.10 -31.90
CA GLY A 164 -3.31 -8.60 -33.03
C GLY A 164 -4.46 -9.54 -33.45
N THR A 165 -4.89 -10.44 -32.57
CA THR A 165 -6.09 -11.26 -32.75
C THR A 165 -7.04 -10.99 -31.61
N ALA A 166 -8.29 -10.63 -31.92
CA ALA A 166 -9.34 -10.54 -30.92
C ALA A 166 -9.97 -11.92 -30.69
N THR A 167 -10.01 -12.38 -29.44
CA THR A 167 -10.89 -13.46 -28.98
C THR A 167 -12.05 -12.86 -28.19
N PHE A 168 -13.10 -13.62 -27.92
CA PHE A 168 -14.21 -13.13 -27.12
C PHE A 168 -14.83 -14.20 -26.23
N GLU A 169 -15.48 -13.76 -25.17
CA GLU A 169 -16.31 -14.55 -24.27
C GLU A 169 -17.68 -13.87 -24.11
N ASP A 170 -18.73 -14.68 -24.05
CA ASP A 170 -20.11 -14.21 -23.94
C ASP A 170 -20.67 -14.47 -22.56
N PHE A 171 -21.27 -13.45 -21.96
CA PHE A 171 -21.85 -13.46 -20.63
C PHE A 171 -23.29 -12.95 -20.66
N ALA A 172 -24.13 -13.42 -19.75
CA ALA A 172 -25.42 -12.80 -19.49
C ALA A 172 -25.20 -11.36 -18.98
N LEU A 173 -26.27 -10.58 -18.86
CA LEU A 173 -26.20 -9.19 -18.39
C LEU A 173 -25.67 -9.02 -16.96
N ASP A 174 -25.50 -10.12 -16.20
CA ASP A 174 -24.84 -10.12 -14.90
C ASP A 174 -23.30 -10.06 -14.98
N GLY A 175 -22.73 -10.21 -16.18
CA GLY A 175 -21.29 -10.20 -16.42
C GLY A 175 -20.53 -11.41 -15.87
N GLN A 176 -21.23 -12.47 -15.44
CA GLN A 176 -20.64 -13.65 -14.81
C GLN A 176 -21.13 -14.96 -15.41
N THR A 177 -22.43 -15.08 -15.70
CA THR A 177 -23.02 -16.31 -16.23
C THR A 177 -22.66 -16.45 -17.71
N PRO A 178 -22.03 -17.54 -18.18
CA PRO A 178 -21.76 -17.72 -19.61
C PRO A 178 -23.04 -17.68 -20.44
N HIS A 179 -23.05 -16.89 -21.51
CA HIS A 179 -24.15 -16.79 -22.46
C HIS A 179 -23.88 -17.67 -23.68
N LEU A 180 -24.86 -18.49 -24.07
CA LEU A 180 -24.79 -19.28 -25.29
C LEU A 180 -25.45 -18.50 -26.42
N VAL A 181 -24.65 -18.03 -27.37
CA VAL A 181 -25.19 -17.31 -28.52
C VAL A 181 -26.09 -18.20 -29.36
N THR A 182 -27.33 -17.76 -29.56
CA THR A 182 -28.28 -18.42 -30.47
C THR A 182 -28.64 -17.48 -31.62
N GLY A 183 -28.32 -17.89 -32.86
CA GLY A 183 -28.59 -17.10 -34.05
C GLY A 183 -27.49 -16.08 -34.39
N ASP A 184 -27.84 -15.08 -35.20
CA ASP A 184 -26.93 -14.01 -35.60
C ASP A 184 -26.77 -12.99 -34.46
N VAL A 185 -25.54 -12.51 -34.24
CA VAL A 185 -25.26 -11.46 -33.27
C VAL A 185 -25.37 -10.10 -33.93
N GLY A 186 -26.06 -9.16 -33.29
CA GLY A 186 -26.15 -7.78 -33.75
C GLY A 186 -26.13 -6.80 -32.59
N THR A 187 -25.97 -5.52 -32.91
CA THR A 187 -26.30 -4.46 -31.94
C THR A 187 -27.76 -4.62 -31.54
N CYS A 188 -28.05 -4.49 -30.25
CA CYS A 188 -29.42 -4.48 -29.78
C CYS A 188 -30.19 -3.37 -30.50
N ALA A 189 -31.04 -3.77 -31.45
CA ALA A 189 -31.73 -2.82 -32.30
C ALA A 189 -32.60 -1.92 -31.43
N ALA A 190 -32.39 -0.61 -31.53
CA ALA A 190 -33.37 0.38 -31.13
C ALA A 190 -34.56 0.34 -32.11
N GLY A 191 -35.34 -0.75 -32.07
CA GLY A 191 -36.67 -0.94 -32.66
C GLY A 191 -36.88 -0.66 -34.16
N GLY A 192 -37.05 -1.74 -34.95
CA GLY A 192 -37.81 -1.77 -36.21
C GLY A 192 -37.34 -2.89 -37.15
N SER A 193 -38.16 -3.76 -37.77
CA SER A 193 -39.61 -3.80 -37.99
C SER A 193 -40.08 -5.24 -38.27
N ALA A 194 -40.88 -5.83 -37.39
CA ALA A 194 -41.83 -6.90 -37.68
C ALA A 194 -43.10 -6.59 -36.87
N SER A 195 -44.26 -6.64 -37.53
CA SER A 195 -45.59 -6.14 -37.12
C SER A 195 -45.78 -5.85 -35.62
N ASP A 196 -46.05 -4.58 -35.34
CA ASP A 196 -46.13 -3.93 -34.03
C ASP A 196 -46.97 -4.68 -32.97
N CYS A 197 -46.40 -4.73 -31.75
CA CYS A 197 -47.01 -5.06 -30.45
C CYS A 197 -47.12 -6.53 -30.01
N GLU A 198 -46.01 -7.28 -29.91
CA GLU A 198 -46.04 -8.57 -29.16
C GLU A 198 -44.87 -8.84 -28.20
N ALA A 199 -44.16 -7.83 -27.68
CA ALA A 199 -43.28 -8.06 -26.52
C ALA A 199 -43.28 -6.86 -25.54
N PRO A 200 -43.63 -7.08 -24.26
CA PRO A 200 -43.53 -6.06 -23.21
C PRO A 200 -42.06 -5.66 -22.97
N THR A 201 -41.82 -4.40 -22.67
CA THR A 201 -40.47 -3.86 -22.45
C THR A 201 -39.83 -4.42 -21.16
N THR A 202 -38.50 -4.46 -21.14
CA THR A 202 -37.62 -4.92 -20.06
C THR A 202 -38.11 -4.47 -18.67
N PRO A 203 -38.15 -5.36 -17.65
CA PRO A 203 -38.56 -4.98 -16.31
C PRO A 203 -37.62 -3.89 -15.77
N ALA A 204 -38.16 -2.71 -15.52
CA ALA A 204 -37.44 -1.63 -14.86
C ALA A 204 -37.51 -1.87 -13.36
N ALA A 205 -36.37 -2.16 -12.74
CA ALA A 205 -36.25 -2.16 -11.28
C ALA A 205 -36.13 -0.70 -10.82
N THR A 206 -37.12 -0.21 -10.08
CA THR A 206 -37.03 1.09 -9.41
C THR A 206 -36.38 0.91 -8.04
N LEU A 207 -35.18 1.45 -7.89
CA LEU A 207 -34.48 1.54 -6.60
C LEU A 207 -35.06 2.71 -5.79
N GLY A 208 -35.14 2.53 -4.48
CA GLY A 208 -35.43 3.62 -3.56
C GLY A 208 -36.66 3.42 -2.68
N LEU A 209 -37.20 2.21 -2.51
CA LEU A 209 -38.21 1.90 -1.48
C LEU A 209 -37.61 0.97 -0.41
N CYS A 210 -38.08 1.12 0.82
CA CYS A 210 -37.67 0.41 2.03
C CYS A 210 -38.92 -0.20 2.66
N LEU A 211 -38.83 -1.44 3.15
CA LEU A 211 -39.83 -2.02 4.05
C LEU A 211 -39.93 -1.17 5.34
N ALA A 212 -40.99 -1.37 6.12
CA ALA A 212 -41.21 -0.63 7.37
C ALA A 212 -40.08 -0.80 8.41
N ASP A 213 -39.24 -1.83 8.27
CA ASP A 213 -38.05 -2.06 9.09
C ASP A 213 -36.77 -1.40 8.54
N GLY A 214 -36.86 -0.68 7.41
CA GLY A 214 -35.73 -0.03 6.74
C GLY A 214 -35.01 -0.89 5.72
N THR A 215 -35.47 -2.12 5.45
CA THR A 215 -34.83 -3.01 4.47
C THR A 215 -35.06 -2.49 3.04
N PRO A 216 -34.00 -2.22 2.25
CA PRO A 216 -34.15 -1.73 0.89
C PRO A 216 -34.74 -2.80 -0.05
N ILE A 217 -35.63 -2.37 -0.92
CA ILE A 217 -36.30 -3.19 -1.94
C ILE A 217 -36.22 -2.50 -3.31
N ALA A 218 -36.27 -3.29 -4.38
CA ALA A 218 -36.50 -2.79 -5.74
C ALA A 218 -37.85 -3.29 -6.25
N VAL A 219 -38.69 -2.40 -6.78
CA VAL A 219 -39.95 -2.80 -7.40
C VAL A 219 -39.72 -3.04 -8.89
N LEU A 220 -40.07 -4.24 -9.36
CA LEU A 220 -39.99 -4.60 -10.77
C LEU A 220 -41.32 -4.23 -11.44
N VAL A 221 -41.24 -3.31 -12.38
CA VAL A 221 -42.38 -2.95 -13.23
C VAL A 221 -42.08 -3.31 -14.67
N THR A 222 -43.08 -3.88 -15.34
CA THR A 222 -43.06 -4.16 -16.76
C THR A 222 -44.04 -3.22 -17.44
N ARG A 223 -43.58 -2.54 -18.49
CA ARG A 223 -44.44 -1.65 -19.27
C ARG A 223 -44.86 -2.38 -20.53
N ASP A 224 -46.16 -2.55 -20.71
CA ASP A 224 -46.72 -3.09 -21.94
C ASP A 224 -46.71 -2.05 -23.07
N CYS A 225 -47.07 -2.50 -24.26
CA CYS A 225 -46.98 -1.70 -25.47
C CYS A 225 -48.02 -0.57 -25.55
N GLU A 226 -49.01 -0.54 -24.65
CA GLU A 226 -49.98 0.56 -24.51
C GLU A 226 -49.47 1.64 -23.54
N GLY A 227 -48.28 1.41 -22.97
CA GLY A 227 -47.72 2.26 -21.92
C GLY A 227 -48.30 1.95 -20.55
N THR A 228 -49.10 0.90 -20.41
CA THR A 228 -49.61 0.45 -19.11
C THR A 228 -48.48 -0.21 -18.34
N VAL A 229 -48.25 0.27 -17.13
CA VAL A 229 -47.21 -0.26 -16.24
C VAL A 229 -47.86 -1.29 -15.34
N THR A 230 -47.45 -2.55 -15.45
CA THR A 230 -47.80 -3.61 -14.49
C THR A 230 -46.65 -3.83 -13.53
N GLN A 231 -46.93 -3.83 -12.24
CA GLN A 231 -45.95 -4.23 -11.24
C GLN A 231 -45.92 -5.76 -11.15
N ASP A 232 -44.78 -6.37 -11.46
CA ASP A 232 -44.61 -7.81 -11.50
C ASP A 232 -44.26 -8.38 -10.12
N GLY A 233 -43.50 -7.61 -9.34
CA GLY A 233 -43.03 -8.01 -8.02
C GLY A 233 -42.06 -7.02 -7.41
N TRP A 234 -41.40 -7.44 -6.33
CA TRP A 234 -40.34 -6.68 -5.68
C TRP A 234 -39.23 -7.60 -5.18
N LEU A 235 -38.00 -7.11 -5.22
CA LEU A 235 -36.78 -7.79 -4.83
C LEU A 235 -36.28 -7.22 -3.50
N ASN A 236 -36.06 -8.05 -2.50
CA ASN A 236 -35.35 -7.65 -1.29
C ASN A 236 -33.85 -7.52 -1.63
N LEU A 237 -33.31 -6.31 -1.53
CA LEU A 237 -31.93 -6.02 -1.96
C LEU A 237 -30.88 -6.49 -0.94
N THR A 238 -31.29 -6.77 0.30
CA THR A 238 -30.40 -7.30 1.34
C THR A 238 -30.28 -8.83 1.25
N SER A 239 -31.38 -9.52 0.89
CA SER A 239 -31.42 -10.99 0.86
C SER A 239 -31.45 -11.58 -0.56
N GLY A 240 -31.56 -10.77 -1.61
CA GLY A 240 -31.69 -11.20 -3.01
C GLY A 240 -33.02 -11.91 -3.32
N THR A 241 -34.01 -11.88 -2.42
CA THR A 241 -35.22 -12.69 -2.54
C THR A 241 -36.32 -11.95 -3.30
N TYR A 242 -36.83 -12.56 -4.39
CA TYR A 242 -37.93 -12.00 -5.19
C TYR A 242 -39.30 -12.41 -4.64
N SER A 243 -40.24 -11.47 -4.58
CA SER A 243 -41.65 -11.69 -4.22
C SER A 243 -42.55 -11.14 -5.32
N THR A 244 -43.53 -11.92 -5.77
CA THR A 244 -44.52 -11.47 -6.77
C THR A 244 -45.58 -10.55 -6.15
N GLY A 245 -46.07 -9.57 -6.91
CA GLY A 245 -47.15 -8.64 -6.51
C GLY A 245 -46.70 -7.33 -5.84
N GLU A 246 -47.66 -6.61 -5.25
CA GLU A 246 -47.41 -5.33 -4.58
C GLU A 246 -46.49 -5.49 -3.35
N PRO A 247 -45.68 -4.47 -3.01
CA PRO A 247 -44.87 -4.50 -1.80
C PRO A 247 -45.79 -4.46 -0.57
N PRO A 248 -45.34 -4.98 0.60
CA PRO A 248 -46.14 -4.89 1.81
C PRO A 248 -46.54 -3.44 2.13
N ALA A 249 -47.79 -3.23 2.53
CA ALA A 249 -48.27 -1.91 2.93
C ALA A 249 -47.36 -1.30 4.01
N GLY A 250 -46.88 -0.08 3.79
CA GLY A 250 -45.91 0.61 4.65
C GLY A 250 -44.49 0.69 4.07
N THR A 251 -44.28 0.28 2.82
CA THR A 251 -43.05 0.62 2.09
C THR A 251 -42.93 2.12 1.85
N MET A 252 -41.74 2.67 2.07
CA MET A 252 -41.45 4.11 1.98
C MET A 252 -40.10 4.36 1.32
N ALA A 253 -39.80 5.57 0.85
CA ALA A 253 -38.53 5.79 0.16
C ALA A 253 -37.30 5.54 1.05
N CYS A 254 -36.28 4.84 0.55
CA CYS A 254 -35.01 4.65 1.26
C CYS A 254 -34.16 5.93 1.17
N GLY A 255 -33.97 6.61 2.29
CA GLY A 255 -33.12 7.79 2.36
C GLY A 255 -33.81 9.09 1.92
N ASN A 256 -33.18 10.21 2.26
CA ASN A 256 -33.71 11.57 2.20
C ASN A 256 -34.08 11.97 0.74
N PRO A 257 -35.37 12.04 0.36
CA PRO A 257 -35.78 12.19 -1.03
C PRO A 257 -35.68 13.66 -1.48
N ARG A 258 -34.49 14.08 -1.92
CA ARG A 258 -34.32 15.30 -2.74
C ARG A 258 -34.15 14.92 -4.20
N SER A 259 -35.20 14.47 -4.88
CA SER A 259 -35.35 14.55 -6.34
C SER A 259 -36.67 13.90 -6.78
N ILE A 260 -37.74 14.69 -6.77
CA ILE A 260 -38.79 14.56 -7.78
C ILE A 260 -38.90 15.93 -8.43
N THR A 261 -38.39 16.05 -9.65
CA THR A 261 -38.62 17.21 -10.52
C THR A 261 -39.96 17.02 -11.23
N THR A 262 -41.05 17.42 -10.59
CA THR A 262 -42.21 17.95 -11.31
C THR A 262 -42.25 19.45 -11.11
N ALA A 263 -41.17 20.11 -11.53
CA ALA A 263 -41.21 21.54 -11.84
C ALA A 263 -41.84 21.66 -13.23
N GLY A 264 -43.13 21.99 -13.28
CA GLY A 264 -43.87 22.17 -14.52
C GLY A 264 -45.28 22.69 -14.26
N THR A 265 -45.82 23.48 -15.18
CA THR A 265 -47.22 23.95 -15.10
C THR A 265 -48.14 22.89 -15.68
N PHE A 266 -49.10 22.43 -14.88
CA PHE A 266 -50.15 21.49 -15.30
C PHE A 266 -51.41 22.25 -15.71
N CYS A 267 -52.30 21.59 -16.43
CA CYS A 267 -53.63 22.11 -16.75
C CYS A 267 -54.69 21.27 -16.06
N ASP A 268 -55.67 21.96 -15.48
CA ASP A 268 -56.95 21.36 -15.15
C ASP A 268 -57.82 21.33 -16.41
N VAL A 269 -58.08 20.15 -16.95
CA VAL A 269 -58.76 19.97 -18.25
C VAL A 269 -60.14 19.37 -18.04
N ASP A 270 -61.20 19.95 -18.62
CA ASP A 270 -62.53 19.33 -18.59
C ASP A 270 -62.49 18.02 -19.42
N PRO A 271 -62.73 16.85 -18.80
CA PRO A 271 -62.62 15.57 -19.51
C PRO A 271 -63.67 15.40 -20.62
N ASN A 272 -64.74 16.19 -20.64
CA ASN A 272 -65.80 16.09 -21.64
C ASN A 272 -65.58 17.00 -22.85
N THR A 273 -64.91 18.14 -22.68
CA THR A 273 -64.72 19.13 -23.74
C THR A 273 -63.27 19.28 -24.19
N GLY A 274 -62.30 18.91 -23.35
CA GLY A 274 -60.88 19.15 -23.57
C GLY A 274 -60.44 20.60 -23.30
N ASP A 275 -61.34 21.45 -22.78
CA ASP A 275 -61.02 22.85 -22.46
C ASP A 275 -60.14 22.93 -21.21
N VAL A 276 -59.16 23.84 -21.21
CA VAL A 276 -58.37 24.16 -20.02
C VAL A 276 -59.16 25.08 -19.10
N LEU A 277 -59.51 24.56 -17.92
CA LEU A 277 -60.25 25.25 -16.86
C LEU A 277 -59.33 26.07 -15.94
N GLY A 278 -58.03 25.74 -15.88
CA GLY A 278 -57.03 26.52 -15.17
C GLY A 278 -55.63 25.95 -15.28
N LEU A 279 -54.63 26.77 -14.93
CA LEU A 279 -53.22 26.38 -14.84
C LEU A 279 -52.86 26.10 -13.38
N VAL A 280 -52.17 24.99 -13.14
CA VAL A 280 -51.97 24.42 -11.81
C VAL A 280 -50.48 24.12 -11.58
N LEU A 281 -49.97 24.51 -10.42
CA LEU A 281 -48.69 24.07 -9.86
C LEU A 281 -48.94 23.13 -8.70
N ILE A 282 -48.02 22.19 -8.47
CA ILE A 282 -48.08 21.26 -7.34
C ILE A 282 -47.05 21.71 -6.30
N GLU A 283 -47.52 22.10 -5.12
CA GLU A 283 -46.69 22.49 -3.99
C GLU A 283 -46.63 21.36 -2.96
N TYR A 284 -45.42 20.98 -2.54
CA TYR A 284 -45.18 19.98 -1.51
C TYR A 284 -44.72 20.65 -0.22
N THR A 285 -45.35 20.31 0.91
CA THR A 285 -44.86 20.66 2.25
C THR A 285 -44.11 19.47 2.81
N TYR A 286 -42.89 19.67 3.29
CA TYR A 286 -42.04 18.61 3.85
C TYR A 286 -41.96 18.73 5.37
N GLY A 287 -42.06 17.59 6.06
CA GLY A 287 -41.84 17.47 7.50
C GLY A 287 -40.37 17.56 7.88
N SER A 288 -40.09 17.60 9.19
CA SER A 288 -38.72 17.70 9.73
C SER A 288 -37.82 16.49 9.45
N ASP A 289 -38.39 15.36 9.05
CA ASP A 289 -37.72 14.14 8.62
C ASP A 289 -37.47 14.09 7.10
N GLY A 290 -37.92 15.11 6.36
CA GLY A 290 -37.82 15.17 4.91
C GLY A 290 -38.94 14.42 4.17
N ALA A 291 -39.92 13.83 4.87
CA ALA A 291 -41.09 13.23 4.23
C ALA A 291 -42.08 14.30 3.74
N VAL A 292 -42.84 14.00 2.68
CA VAL A 292 -43.94 14.88 2.23
C VAL A 292 -45.07 14.82 3.25
N GLU A 293 -45.33 15.93 3.94
CA GLU A 293 -46.40 16.06 4.93
C GLU A 293 -47.72 16.47 4.28
N ALA A 294 -47.68 17.28 3.21
CA ALA A 294 -48.87 17.69 2.46
C ALA A 294 -48.56 18.00 0.99
N VAL A 295 -49.58 17.82 0.14
CA VAL A 295 -49.58 18.27 -1.26
C VAL A 295 -50.73 19.26 -1.44
N ARG A 296 -50.46 20.42 -2.03
CA ARG A 296 -51.47 21.44 -2.34
C ARG A 296 -51.34 21.84 -3.80
N LEU A 297 -52.48 21.94 -4.48
CA LEU A 297 -52.56 22.51 -5.82
C LEU A 297 -52.67 24.03 -5.72
N VAL A 298 -51.92 24.73 -6.55
CA VAL A 298 -51.79 26.18 -6.54
C VAL A 298 -52.10 26.71 -7.94
N ASP A 299 -52.86 27.78 -8.02
CA ASP A 299 -53.14 28.46 -9.29
C ASP A 299 -51.84 29.08 -9.80
N ALA A 300 -51.40 28.65 -10.99
CA ALA A 300 -50.08 29.00 -11.52
C ALA A 300 -49.90 30.49 -11.80
N VAL A 301 -51.00 31.25 -11.90
CA VAL A 301 -50.97 32.69 -12.20
C VAL A 301 -50.98 33.51 -10.91
N THR A 302 -51.76 33.10 -9.91
CA THR A 302 -52.05 33.91 -8.72
C THR A 302 -51.38 33.40 -7.44
N GLY A 303 -50.86 32.17 -7.42
CA GLY A 303 -50.28 31.55 -6.23
C GLY A 303 -51.30 31.13 -5.15
N SER A 304 -52.60 31.26 -5.41
CA SER A 304 -53.67 30.88 -4.48
C SER A 304 -53.96 29.38 -4.53
N THR A 305 -54.52 28.78 -3.47
CA THR A 305 -54.94 27.36 -3.51
C THR A 305 -55.92 27.13 -4.65
N TYR A 306 -55.63 26.16 -5.50
CA TYR A 306 -56.46 25.75 -6.62
C TYR A 306 -57.25 24.48 -6.26
N THR A 307 -58.53 24.45 -6.64
CA THR A 307 -59.37 23.24 -6.52
C THR A 307 -59.71 22.78 -7.94
N PRO A 308 -59.26 21.59 -8.37
CA PRO A 308 -59.55 21.07 -9.70
C PRO A 308 -61.06 20.98 -9.96
N GLN A 309 -61.45 21.46 -11.13
CA GLN A 309 -62.78 21.38 -11.71
C GLN A 309 -62.85 20.27 -12.77
N GLY A 310 -61.70 19.84 -13.31
CA GLY A 310 -61.51 18.73 -14.24
C GLY A 310 -60.37 17.79 -13.82
N GLU A 311 -59.69 17.20 -14.81
CA GLU A 311 -58.52 16.35 -14.61
C GLU A 311 -57.23 17.18 -14.69
N VAL A 312 -56.39 17.12 -13.65
CA VAL A 312 -55.08 17.77 -13.67
C VAL A 312 -54.11 16.90 -14.46
N THR A 313 -53.74 17.37 -15.65
CA THR A 313 -52.87 16.66 -16.60
C THR A 313 -51.88 17.63 -17.24
N THR A 314 -51.00 17.14 -18.11
CA THR A 314 -50.16 18.01 -18.94
C THR A 314 -51.04 18.86 -19.85
N CYS A 315 -50.69 20.13 -20.04
CA CYS A 315 -51.51 21.01 -20.86
C CYS A 315 -51.59 20.51 -22.32
N PRO A 316 -52.79 20.54 -22.93
CA PRO A 316 -52.93 20.31 -24.36
C PRO A 316 -52.08 21.30 -25.16
N THR A 317 -51.54 20.86 -26.31
CA THR A 317 -50.87 21.73 -27.29
C THR A 317 -51.79 22.87 -27.73
N GLY A 318 -51.27 24.10 -27.82
CA GLY A 318 -52.04 25.30 -28.18
C GLY A 318 -52.48 26.18 -27.01
N VAL A 319 -52.13 25.79 -25.78
CA VAL A 319 -52.44 26.54 -24.56
C VAL A 319 -51.21 27.33 -24.16
N GLU A 320 -51.33 28.66 -24.08
CA GLU A 320 -50.25 29.54 -23.63
C GLU A 320 -49.86 29.16 -22.20
N GLN A 321 -48.70 28.51 -22.05
CA GLN A 321 -48.13 28.18 -20.75
C GLN A 321 -47.15 29.28 -20.34
N PRO A 322 -47.23 29.80 -19.11
CA PRO A 322 -46.26 30.76 -18.58
C PRO A 322 -44.99 30.04 -18.12
N GLU A 323 -44.42 29.19 -18.97
CA GLU A 323 -43.13 28.56 -18.67
C GLU A 323 -42.06 29.64 -18.63
N ARG A 324 -41.44 29.74 -17.45
CA ARG A 324 -40.49 30.78 -17.10
C ARG A 324 -39.18 30.11 -16.72
N ASP A 325 -38.18 30.27 -17.59
CA ASP A 325 -36.83 29.79 -17.31
C ASP A 325 -36.08 30.86 -16.55
N VAL A 326 -35.71 30.54 -15.32
CA VAL A 326 -34.98 31.43 -14.44
C VAL A 326 -33.49 31.11 -14.54
N VAL A 327 -32.69 32.05 -15.04
CA VAL A 327 -31.24 31.91 -15.20
C VAL A 327 -30.54 33.06 -14.51
N GLN A 328 -29.60 32.77 -13.61
CA GLN A 328 -28.72 33.79 -13.05
C GLN A 328 -27.68 34.22 -14.09
N LEU A 329 -27.58 35.53 -14.31
CA LEU A 329 -26.68 36.18 -15.26
C LEU A 329 -25.92 37.31 -14.58
N CYS A 330 -24.87 37.79 -15.24
CA CYS A 330 -24.03 38.86 -14.75
C CYS A 330 -24.08 40.03 -15.73
N ASP A 331 -24.30 41.21 -15.19
CA ASP A 331 -24.23 42.47 -15.91
C ASP A 331 -22.90 43.16 -15.61
N THR A 332 -22.02 43.22 -16.62
CA THR A 332 -20.69 43.84 -16.49
C THR A 332 -20.75 45.28 -16.99
N ALA A 333 -20.76 46.24 -16.06
CA ALA A 333 -20.75 47.66 -16.37
C ALA A 333 -19.43 48.09 -17.04
N ALA A 334 -19.42 49.27 -17.69
CA ALA A 334 -18.26 49.76 -18.44
C ALA A 334 -17.02 50.06 -17.57
N ASP A 335 -17.18 50.17 -16.25
CA ASP A 335 -16.11 50.31 -15.27
C ASP A 335 -15.58 48.97 -14.75
N GLY A 336 -16.13 47.86 -15.23
CA GLY A 336 -15.77 46.49 -14.83
C GLY A 336 -16.52 45.99 -13.58
N VAL A 337 -17.45 46.78 -13.02
CA VAL A 337 -18.30 46.29 -11.93
C VAL A 337 -19.26 45.23 -12.48
N VAL A 338 -19.21 44.04 -11.90
CA VAL A 338 -20.11 42.92 -12.23
C VAL A 338 -21.25 42.89 -11.21
N THR A 339 -22.49 42.99 -11.70
CA THR A 339 -23.70 42.86 -10.89
C THR A 339 -24.42 41.57 -11.26
N GLU A 340 -24.59 40.68 -10.28
CA GLU A 340 -25.38 39.46 -10.46
C GLU A 340 -26.88 39.78 -10.45
N PHE A 341 -27.63 39.16 -11.35
CA PHE A 341 -29.07 39.32 -11.44
C PHE A 341 -29.69 38.03 -12.00
N VAL A 342 -31.01 37.90 -11.87
CA VAL A 342 -31.79 36.78 -12.37
C VAL A 342 -32.60 37.22 -13.59
N ARG A 343 -32.45 36.51 -14.70
CA ARG A 343 -33.27 36.68 -15.91
C ARG A 343 -34.29 35.57 -15.99
N ASP A 344 -35.53 35.98 -16.11
CA ASP A 344 -36.70 35.13 -16.27
C ASP A 344 -37.15 35.19 -17.73
N PHE A 345 -36.89 34.13 -18.49
CA PHE A 345 -37.25 34.03 -19.90
C PHE A 345 -38.67 33.50 -20.07
N ALA A 346 -39.51 34.26 -20.78
CA ALA A 346 -40.82 33.80 -21.22
C ALA A 346 -40.66 32.99 -22.52
N ARG A 347 -41.18 31.75 -22.53
CA ARG A 347 -41.23 30.91 -23.72
C ARG A 347 -42.65 30.82 -24.28
N ASP A 348 -42.75 30.58 -25.58
CA ASP A 348 -43.99 30.12 -26.19
C ASP A 348 -44.12 28.59 -26.14
N GLU A 349 -45.24 28.09 -26.64
CA GLU A 349 -45.58 26.67 -26.72
C GLU A 349 -44.64 25.81 -27.58
N ALA A 350 -43.79 26.43 -28.41
CA ALA A 350 -42.74 25.74 -29.16
C ALA A 350 -41.39 25.76 -28.42
N GLY A 351 -41.37 26.28 -27.18
CA GLY A 351 -40.17 26.49 -26.39
C GLY A 351 -39.31 27.66 -26.87
N ALA A 352 -39.79 28.50 -27.80
CA ALA A 352 -39.03 29.65 -28.27
C ALA A 352 -39.13 30.80 -27.27
N ILE A 353 -38.01 31.46 -26.99
CA ILE A 353 -37.97 32.62 -26.07
C ILE A 353 -38.66 33.81 -26.75
N VAL A 354 -39.78 34.26 -26.20
CA VAL A 354 -40.58 35.39 -26.70
C VAL A 354 -40.41 36.67 -25.90
N GLY A 355 -39.82 36.58 -24.71
CA GLY A 355 -39.55 37.73 -23.85
C GLY A 355 -38.69 37.40 -22.64
N HIS A 356 -38.34 38.40 -21.84
CA HIS A 356 -37.71 38.21 -20.53
C HIS A 356 -38.05 39.34 -19.56
N ALA A 357 -37.94 39.06 -18.27
CA ALA A 357 -37.90 40.04 -17.19
C ALA A 357 -36.64 39.83 -16.34
N ASP A 358 -36.01 40.92 -15.92
CA ASP A 358 -34.78 40.88 -15.13
C ASP A 358 -35.08 41.34 -13.70
N TYR A 359 -34.51 40.65 -12.73
CA TYR A 359 -34.64 40.95 -11.30
C TYR A 359 -33.26 40.89 -10.65
N ASP A 360 -33.01 41.71 -9.63
CA ASP A 360 -31.83 41.51 -8.79
C ASP A 360 -32.00 40.25 -7.92
N LEU A 361 -30.95 39.88 -7.16
CA LEU A 361 -31.01 38.69 -6.30
C LEU A 361 -32.03 38.81 -5.15
N ASP A 362 -32.49 40.03 -4.83
CA ASP A 362 -33.55 40.29 -3.85
C ASP A 362 -34.96 40.28 -4.50
N GLY A 363 -35.04 40.07 -5.82
CA GLY A 363 -36.28 39.98 -6.60
C GLY A 363 -36.86 41.33 -7.04
N ALA A 364 -36.17 42.46 -6.84
CA ALA A 364 -36.62 43.74 -7.36
C ALA A 364 -36.30 43.86 -8.86
N PRO A 365 -37.13 44.54 -9.67
CA PRO A 365 -36.85 44.69 -11.10
C PRO A 365 -35.47 45.28 -11.38
N TYR A 366 -34.69 44.59 -12.21
CA TYR A 366 -33.36 44.97 -12.63
C TYR A 366 -33.35 45.41 -14.09
N THR A 367 -32.48 46.36 -14.44
CA THR A 367 -32.25 46.75 -15.84
C THR A 367 -30.75 46.74 -16.07
N PRO A 368 -30.23 45.78 -16.86
CA PRO A 368 -28.80 45.71 -17.12
C PRO A 368 -28.27 47.02 -17.72
N ALA A 369 -27.23 47.58 -17.10
CA ALA A 369 -26.56 48.81 -17.52
C ALA A 369 -25.29 48.54 -18.37
N GLY A 370 -24.83 47.29 -18.41
CA GLY A 370 -23.63 46.85 -19.09
C GLY A 370 -23.85 45.66 -20.03
N VAL A 371 -22.81 44.85 -20.21
CA VAL A 371 -22.85 43.64 -21.04
C VAL A 371 -23.38 42.49 -20.19
N VAL A 372 -24.54 41.96 -20.57
CA VAL A 372 -25.10 40.74 -19.96
C VAL A 372 -24.39 39.52 -20.51
N GLY A 373 -23.76 38.75 -19.63
CA GLY A 373 -23.23 37.43 -19.92
C GLY A 373 -23.71 36.42 -18.90
N ARG A 374 -23.39 35.14 -19.12
CA ARG A 374 -23.38 34.21 -17.99
C ARG A 374 -22.42 34.79 -16.96
N CYS A 375 -22.77 34.67 -15.68
CA CYS A 375 -21.78 34.85 -14.65
C CYS A 375 -20.65 33.88 -14.96
N VAL A 376 -19.54 34.42 -15.46
CA VAL A 376 -18.28 33.70 -15.44
C VAL A 376 -18.07 33.56 -13.96
N GLN A 377 -18.35 32.37 -13.41
CA GLN A 377 -17.91 32.06 -12.06
C GLN A 377 -16.45 32.51 -12.04
N ASN A 378 -16.07 33.36 -11.08
CA ASN A 378 -14.66 33.59 -10.81
C ASN A 378 -14.05 32.19 -10.79
N CYS A 379 -13.23 31.85 -11.80
CA CYS A 379 -12.71 30.51 -11.98
C CYS A 379 -11.66 30.32 -10.90
N HIS A 380 -12.13 30.20 -9.67
CA HIS A 380 -11.36 29.81 -8.52
C HIS A 380 -11.49 28.31 -8.44
N ASP A 381 -10.63 27.65 -9.21
CA ASP A 381 -10.40 26.24 -9.03
C ASP A 381 -9.51 26.08 -7.79
N CYS A 382 -10.16 25.71 -6.67
CA CYS A 382 -9.49 25.42 -5.42
C CYS A 382 -9.38 23.91 -5.27
N SER A 383 -8.16 23.39 -5.37
CA SER A 383 -7.88 21.98 -5.07
C SER A 383 -7.27 21.85 -3.68
N THR A 384 -7.62 20.80 -2.95
CA THR A 384 -7.06 20.50 -1.63
C THR A 384 -6.30 19.18 -1.70
N ALA A 385 -5.02 19.19 -1.34
CA ALA A 385 -4.17 18.00 -1.30
C ALA A 385 -3.66 17.74 0.13
N VAL A 386 -3.51 16.47 0.49
CA VAL A 386 -2.78 16.07 1.70
C VAL A 386 -1.29 16.12 1.37
N LEU A 387 -0.54 16.92 2.13
CA LEU A 387 0.91 17.07 2.00
C LEU A 387 1.56 16.83 3.35
N CYS A 388 2.86 16.56 3.36
CA CYS A 388 3.64 16.38 4.57
C CYS A 388 4.65 17.50 4.73
N ASP A 389 4.78 17.96 5.96
CA ASP A 389 5.87 18.82 6.40
C ASP A 389 7.09 17.92 6.67
N LEU A 390 8.00 17.85 5.69
CA LEU A 390 9.21 17.06 5.76
C LEU A 390 10.30 17.86 6.48
N PRO A 391 11.05 17.26 7.41
CA PRO A 391 12.17 17.96 8.02
C PRO A 391 13.24 18.32 6.98
N ASP A 392 13.77 19.56 7.03
CA ASP A 392 14.79 20.08 6.09
C ASP A 392 16.10 19.26 6.06
N SER A 393 16.27 18.32 6.99
CA SER A 393 17.28 17.27 6.91
C SER A 393 16.79 16.00 7.62
N ALA A 394 16.75 14.87 6.91
CA ALA A 394 16.54 13.54 7.50
C ALA A 394 17.73 13.08 8.39
N ALA A 395 18.70 13.96 8.66
CA ALA A 395 19.84 13.65 9.51
C ALA A 395 19.35 13.37 10.93
N THR A 396 19.60 12.15 11.41
CA THR A 396 19.49 11.81 12.83
C THR A 396 20.42 12.75 13.59
N ALA A 397 19.87 13.70 14.34
CA ALA A 397 20.70 14.61 15.12
C ALA A 397 21.25 13.85 16.33
N PRO A 398 22.57 13.85 16.56
CA PRO A 398 23.10 13.30 17.79
C PRO A 398 22.66 14.18 18.95
N VAL A 399 22.24 13.50 20.01
CA VAL A 399 22.61 13.77 21.39
C VAL A 399 22.48 15.23 21.83
N LEU A 400 21.45 15.51 22.63
CA LEU A 400 21.39 16.72 23.45
C LEU A 400 22.70 16.84 24.27
N ASP A 401 23.56 17.81 23.96
CA ASP A 401 24.83 17.97 24.68
C ASP A 401 24.66 18.96 25.85
N PRO A 402 24.70 18.50 27.12
CA PRO A 402 24.67 19.37 28.29
C PRO A 402 26.01 20.09 28.52
N ALA A 403 27.07 19.75 27.80
CA ALA A 403 28.44 20.15 28.10
C ALA A 403 28.76 21.59 27.66
N SER A 404 28.47 22.55 28.54
CA SER A 404 29.33 23.75 28.70
C SER A 404 29.01 24.58 29.93
N SER A 405 27.86 24.39 30.59
CA SER A 405 27.52 25.15 31.79
C SER A 405 27.46 24.23 33.00
N GLY A 406 28.46 24.28 33.88
CA GLY A 406 28.49 23.55 35.17
C GLY A 406 27.42 24.01 36.18
N ASN A 407 26.29 24.55 35.69
CA ASN A 407 25.22 25.12 36.47
C ASN A 407 24.06 24.13 36.57
N ASN A 408 23.55 23.94 37.78
CA ASN A 408 22.27 23.26 38.00
C ASN A 408 21.14 24.16 37.46
N GLY A 409 20.24 23.65 36.62
CA GLY A 409 19.11 24.47 36.17
C GLY A 409 18.37 23.94 34.94
N ALA A 410 17.47 24.78 34.42
CA ALA A 410 16.87 24.57 33.11
C ALA A 410 17.94 24.80 32.03
N HIS A 411 17.94 23.94 31.02
CA HIS A 411 18.82 24.07 29.86
C HIS A 411 17.97 24.08 28.60
N SER A 412 18.44 24.73 27.55
CA SER A 412 17.79 24.73 26.24
C SER A 412 18.83 24.85 25.14
N GLY A 413 18.51 24.34 23.96
CA GLY A 413 19.36 24.44 22.78
C GLY A 413 18.59 24.08 21.52
N THR A 414 19.33 23.90 20.43
CA THR A 414 18.81 23.42 19.16
C THR A 414 19.62 22.20 18.75
N ALA A 415 18.96 21.08 18.48
CA ALA A 415 19.60 19.88 17.98
C ALA A 415 20.10 20.08 16.54
N ALA A 416 21.00 19.22 16.06
CA ALA A 416 21.61 19.35 14.73
C ALA A 416 20.60 19.30 13.57
N ASN A 417 19.40 18.74 13.80
CA ASN A 417 18.28 18.68 12.86
C ASN A 417 17.34 19.90 12.97
N GLY A 418 17.74 20.96 13.68
CA GLY A 418 16.96 22.19 13.83
C GLY A 418 15.87 22.13 14.91
N VAL A 419 15.65 20.99 15.58
CA VAL A 419 14.65 20.89 16.65
C VAL A 419 15.15 21.61 17.90
N GLY A 420 14.47 22.68 18.30
CA GLY A 420 14.69 23.32 19.59
C GLY A 420 14.25 22.42 20.74
N TRP A 421 15.01 22.43 21.83
CA TRP A 421 14.72 21.63 23.02
C TRP A 421 14.95 22.45 24.28
N SER A 422 14.23 22.11 25.34
CA SER A 422 14.47 22.64 26.70
C SER A 422 14.19 21.57 27.74
N VAL A 423 14.97 21.53 28.81
CA VAL A 423 14.73 20.68 29.98
C VAL A 423 14.37 21.52 31.20
N SER A 424 13.34 21.14 31.94
CA SER A 424 12.82 21.89 33.10
C SER A 424 13.73 21.87 34.33
N GLY A 425 14.68 20.94 34.37
CA GLY A 425 15.63 20.80 35.47
C GLY A 425 16.55 19.60 35.27
N GLY A 426 17.53 19.47 36.16
CA GLY A 426 18.54 18.43 36.12
C GLY A 426 19.87 19.00 36.57
N ARG A 427 20.77 18.13 37.02
CA ARG A 427 22.18 18.47 37.16
C ARG A 427 22.90 17.83 35.99
N GLY A 428 23.49 18.63 35.11
CA GLY A 428 24.52 18.14 34.20
C GLY A 428 25.59 17.50 35.07
N GLY A 429 25.73 16.18 35.00
CA GLY A 429 26.73 15.48 35.78
C GLY A 429 28.12 15.99 35.39
N SER A 430 29.11 15.80 36.25
CA SER A 430 30.53 15.83 35.83
C SER A 430 30.90 14.62 34.95
N ASP A 431 29.88 13.88 34.49
CA ASP A 431 30.03 12.80 33.53
C ASP A 431 30.33 13.50 32.18
N PRO A 432 31.41 13.17 31.48
CA PRO A 432 31.74 13.75 30.16
C PRO A 432 30.74 13.33 29.06
N SER A 433 29.55 12.89 29.46
CA SER A 433 28.52 12.30 28.63
C SER A 433 27.21 13.07 28.80
N ASN A 434 26.50 13.19 27.70
CA ASN A 434 25.11 13.60 27.45
C ASN A 434 24.00 13.01 28.35
N TRP A 435 24.21 13.03 29.66
CA TRP A 435 23.34 12.42 30.65
C TRP A 435 22.92 13.45 31.71
N TRP A 436 21.62 13.54 31.97
CA TRP A 436 21.04 14.33 33.05
C TRP A 436 20.73 13.43 34.24
N SER A 437 21.22 13.83 35.41
CA SER A 437 20.69 13.27 36.65
C SER A 437 19.25 13.74 36.82
N VAL A 438 18.33 12.78 36.97
CA VAL A 438 16.94 13.04 37.35
C VAL A 438 16.93 13.32 38.84
N VAL A 439 17.39 14.53 39.19
CA VAL A 439 17.37 15.03 40.57
C VAL A 439 16.01 15.69 40.78
N LEU A 440 15.21 15.10 41.65
CA LEU A 440 14.13 15.85 42.29
C LEU A 440 14.80 16.86 43.22
N PHE A 441 14.91 18.10 42.77
CA PHE A 441 15.51 19.18 43.55
C PHE A 441 14.87 19.22 44.94
N PRO A 442 15.66 19.31 46.03
CA PRO A 442 15.15 19.15 47.37
C PRO A 442 14.35 20.40 47.74
N GLY A 443 13.03 20.40 47.52
CA GLY A 443 12.15 21.42 48.06
C GLY A 443 10.79 21.60 47.39
N SER A 444 10.69 21.40 46.07
CA SER A 444 9.42 21.55 45.32
C SER A 444 9.56 21.30 43.80
N GLY A 445 10.74 20.90 43.32
CA GLY A 445 11.05 20.81 41.89
C GLY A 445 10.52 19.51 41.28
N GLY A 446 9.59 19.66 40.33
CA GLY A 446 8.84 18.57 39.71
C GLY A 446 9.65 17.69 38.74
N ASN A 447 8.88 16.91 37.97
CA ASN A 447 9.35 15.95 36.98
C ASN A 447 10.43 16.54 36.04
N PHE A 448 11.44 15.74 35.68
CA PHE A 448 12.33 16.09 34.57
C PHE A 448 11.47 16.10 33.30
N ALA A 449 11.33 17.27 32.68
CA ALA A 449 10.54 17.45 31.47
C ALA A 449 11.46 17.92 30.35
N LEU A 450 11.58 17.12 29.30
CA LEU A 450 12.12 17.57 28.01
C LEU A 450 10.95 18.14 27.20
N THR A 451 11.09 19.35 26.69
CA THR A 451 10.14 20.01 25.79
C THR A 451 10.84 20.27 24.46
N LEU A 452 10.12 20.11 23.37
CA LEU A 452 10.62 20.15 22.00
C LEU A 452 9.79 21.16 21.21
N THR A 453 10.42 21.93 20.33
CA THR A 453 9.73 22.96 19.54
C THR A 453 8.94 22.40 18.37
N ARG A 454 9.11 21.12 18.06
CA ARG A 454 8.42 20.40 16.97
C ARG A 454 8.07 18.98 17.44
N PRO A 455 7.05 18.34 16.85
CA PRO A 455 6.78 16.93 17.08
C PRO A 455 7.91 16.07 16.52
N VAL A 456 8.34 15.08 17.29
CA VAL A 456 9.47 14.20 16.96
C VAL A 456 9.23 12.81 17.52
N ALA A 457 9.89 11.79 16.98
CA ALA A 457 10.15 10.54 17.66
C ALA A 457 11.44 10.67 18.47
N VAL A 458 11.51 10.01 19.63
CA VAL A 458 12.68 10.10 20.52
C VAL A 458 13.11 8.72 20.98
N THR A 459 14.41 8.43 20.85
CA THR A 459 15.08 7.31 21.52
C THR A 459 15.96 7.87 22.63
N TRP A 460 16.02 7.21 23.78
CA TRP A 460 16.86 7.65 24.90
C TRP A 460 17.38 6.49 25.77
N GLY A 461 18.49 6.73 26.45
CA GLY A 461 19.07 5.86 27.45
C GLY A 461 18.60 6.20 28.87
N VAL A 462 18.49 5.18 29.72
CA VAL A 462 18.15 5.29 31.14
C VAL A 462 19.12 4.45 31.98
N ARG A 463 19.64 5.04 33.05
CA ARG A 463 20.47 4.36 34.06
C ARG A 463 19.79 4.43 35.42
N VAL A 464 19.55 3.27 36.05
CA VAL A 464 19.06 3.16 37.43
C VAL A 464 20.02 2.29 38.28
N GLY A 465 20.43 2.75 39.46
CA GLY A 465 21.35 2.05 40.36
C GLY A 465 20.74 1.67 41.71
N VAL A 466 21.57 1.28 42.68
CA VAL A 466 21.15 1.02 44.07
C VAL A 466 21.74 2.06 45.01
N GLY A 467 20.94 2.67 45.88
CA GLY A 467 21.42 3.62 46.89
C GLY A 467 22.22 2.96 48.02
N THR A 468 22.90 3.78 48.83
CA THR A 468 23.73 3.32 49.98
C THR A 468 22.94 2.58 51.08
N ALA A 469 21.62 2.70 51.09
CA ALA A 469 20.71 2.01 52.02
C ALA A 469 19.99 0.82 51.36
N SER A 470 20.56 0.19 50.33
CA SER A 470 19.93 -0.88 49.53
C SER A 470 18.61 -0.49 48.85
N THR A 471 18.28 0.81 48.81
CA THR A 471 17.10 1.33 48.12
C THR A 471 17.31 1.24 46.62
N LEU A 472 16.45 0.48 45.94
CA LEU A 472 16.51 0.32 44.49
C LEU A 472 16.09 1.62 43.80
N GLY A 473 16.88 2.07 42.83
CA GLY A 473 16.52 3.19 41.98
C GLY A 473 15.32 2.83 41.10
N THR A 474 14.29 3.67 41.13
CA THR A 474 13.11 3.53 40.27
C THR A 474 12.85 4.82 39.49
N LEU A 475 12.50 4.66 38.21
CA LEU A 475 12.13 5.76 37.31
C LEU A 475 10.89 5.36 36.50
N THR A 476 9.87 6.21 36.54
CA THR A 476 8.67 6.10 35.71
C THR A 476 8.87 6.88 34.42
N MET A 477 8.74 6.18 33.29
CA MET A 477 8.95 6.70 31.94
C MET A 477 7.76 7.53 31.45
N PRO A 478 7.96 8.40 30.44
CA PRO A 478 6.88 9.09 29.73
C PRO A 478 5.80 8.13 29.18
N ALA A 479 4.60 8.64 28.93
CA ALA A 479 3.54 7.83 28.30
C ALA A 479 3.96 7.47 26.86
N GLY A 480 3.59 6.28 26.39
CA GLY A 480 4.00 5.79 25.06
C GLY A 480 5.45 5.29 24.96
N SER A 481 6.17 5.17 26.08
CA SER A 481 7.54 4.63 26.08
C SER A 481 7.54 3.12 25.86
N VAL A 482 8.31 2.65 24.88
CA VAL A 482 8.54 1.23 24.60
C VAL A 482 10.02 0.92 24.87
N ALA A 483 10.29 -0.13 25.64
CA ALA A 483 11.67 -0.55 25.89
C ALA A 483 12.21 -1.27 24.65
N THR A 484 13.30 -0.77 24.08
CA THR A 484 14.02 -1.46 22.99
C THR A 484 15.12 -2.37 23.54
N TYR A 485 15.67 -2.03 24.70
CA TYR A 485 16.64 -2.84 25.41
C TYR A 485 16.51 -2.64 26.92
N VAL A 486 16.41 -3.72 27.69
CA VAL A 486 16.43 -3.68 29.16
C VAL A 486 17.68 -4.38 29.66
N HIS A 487 18.58 -3.63 30.29
CA HIS A 487 19.80 -4.21 30.85
C HIS A 487 19.48 -5.31 31.88
N PRO A 488 20.25 -6.42 31.98
CA PRO A 488 19.94 -7.54 32.88
C PRO A 488 19.79 -7.19 34.36
N LEU A 489 20.49 -6.13 34.80
CA LEU A 489 20.40 -5.58 36.17
C LEU A 489 19.25 -4.59 36.38
N HIS A 490 18.35 -4.44 35.40
CA HIS A 490 17.12 -3.67 35.53
C HIS A 490 15.90 -4.59 35.34
N THR A 491 14.76 -4.15 35.85
CA THR A 491 13.43 -4.74 35.62
C THR A 491 12.53 -3.66 35.06
N TRP A 492 11.90 -3.91 33.90
CA TRP A 492 10.92 -3.02 33.29
C TRP A 492 9.51 -3.56 33.53
N ASP A 493 8.63 -2.73 34.06
CA ASP A 493 7.20 -2.99 34.14
C ASP A 493 6.46 -2.06 33.16
N PRO A 494 5.94 -2.59 32.04
CA PRO A 494 5.24 -1.78 31.03
C PRO A 494 3.90 -1.22 31.53
N ALA A 495 3.20 -1.92 32.43
CA ALA A 495 1.89 -1.50 32.93
C ALA A 495 2.00 -0.25 33.80
N THR A 496 3.02 -0.20 34.67
CA THR A 496 3.31 0.99 35.49
C THR A 496 4.31 1.94 34.85
N ARG A 497 4.83 1.60 33.66
CA ARG A 497 5.92 2.30 32.96
C ARG A 497 7.14 2.55 33.84
N THR A 498 7.48 1.62 34.72
CA THR A 498 8.52 1.83 35.73
C THR A 498 9.73 0.92 35.48
N LEU A 499 10.91 1.54 35.38
CA LEU A 499 12.20 0.85 35.35
C LEU A 499 12.79 0.85 36.75
N THR A 500 13.13 -0.34 37.25
CA THR A 500 13.65 -0.56 38.60
C THR A 500 15.01 -1.25 38.55
N ALA A 501 15.99 -0.81 39.34
CA ALA A 501 17.25 -1.52 39.49
C ALA A 501 17.04 -2.85 40.23
N LYS A 502 17.79 -3.91 39.86
CA LYS A 502 17.85 -5.17 40.60
C LYS A 502 18.96 -5.13 41.66
N ALA A 503 18.88 -6.05 42.63
CA ALA A 503 19.98 -6.30 43.55
C ALA A 503 21.25 -6.69 42.76
N GLY A 504 22.39 -6.07 43.09
CA GLY A 504 23.64 -6.23 42.35
C GLY A 504 23.96 -5.11 41.36
N ALA A 505 23.01 -4.23 41.05
CA ALA A 505 23.34 -2.99 40.33
C ALA A 505 24.26 -2.10 41.18
N SER A 506 25.24 -1.48 40.52
CA SER A 506 26.25 -0.61 41.15
C SER A 506 25.62 0.58 41.90
N VAL A 507 26.29 1.00 42.98
CA VAL A 507 25.98 2.25 43.73
C VAL A 507 26.29 3.53 42.94
N SER A 508 27.04 3.38 41.85
CA SER A 508 27.35 4.42 40.86
C SER A 508 26.78 3.97 39.52
N ASN A 509 25.70 4.63 39.09
CA ASN A 509 24.85 4.27 37.95
C ASN A 509 25.49 4.47 36.56
N THR A 510 26.81 4.37 36.41
CA THR A 510 27.52 4.78 35.20
C THR A 510 27.65 3.69 34.13
N ALA A 511 27.36 2.42 34.44
CA ALA A 511 27.66 1.30 33.54
C ALA A 511 26.44 0.55 32.95
N HIS A 512 25.24 0.71 33.52
CA HIS A 512 24.08 -0.10 33.14
C HIS A 512 23.00 0.78 32.50
N THR A 513 22.83 0.67 31.17
CA THR A 513 21.88 1.47 30.40
C THR A 513 20.77 0.58 29.84
N SER A 514 19.51 0.93 30.09
CA SER A 514 18.36 0.47 29.30
C SER A 514 18.01 1.52 28.25
N THR A 515 17.51 1.11 27.09
CA THR A 515 17.14 2.01 25.99
C THR A 515 15.64 1.94 25.74
N PHE A 516 15.05 3.09 25.47
CA PHE A 516 13.62 3.25 25.22
C PHE A 516 13.40 4.11 23.98
N VAL A 517 12.26 3.91 23.33
CA VAL A 517 11.77 4.72 22.22
C VAL A 517 10.35 5.20 22.48
N ASN A 518 10.01 6.34 21.92
CA ASN A 518 8.64 6.79 21.73
C ASN A 518 8.51 7.23 20.26
N ALA A 519 7.72 6.45 19.50
CA ALA A 519 7.58 6.62 18.05
C ALA A 519 6.58 7.71 17.66
N GLY A 520 5.78 8.21 18.61
CA GLY A 520 4.72 9.17 18.32
C GLY A 520 5.23 10.60 18.12
N PRO A 521 4.44 11.47 17.47
CA PRO A 521 4.75 12.88 17.31
C PRO A 521 4.65 13.61 18.66
N LEU A 522 5.71 13.59 19.45
CA LEU A 522 5.71 14.18 20.80
C LEU A 522 6.45 15.50 20.85
N THR A 523 5.90 16.46 21.60
CA THR A 523 6.53 17.75 21.90
C THR A 523 7.06 17.82 23.32
N ALA A 524 6.84 16.80 24.15
CA ALA A 524 7.41 16.72 25.49
C ALA A 524 7.53 15.28 26.01
N LEU A 525 8.56 15.03 26.82
CA LEU A 525 8.74 13.82 27.61
C LEU A 525 8.80 14.19 29.10
N GLN A 526 7.99 13.56 29.94
CA GLN A 526 8.02 13.74 31.38
C GLN A 526 8.47 12.47 32.10
N PHE A 527 9.55 12.60 32.85
CA PHE A 527 10.13 11.54 33.66
C PHE A 527 9.85 11.84 35.14
N SER A 528 9.33 10.84 35.84
CA SER A 528 9.02 10.97 37.26
C SER A 528 9.63 9.83 38.06
N GLY A 529 9.79 10.01 39.36
CA GLY A 529 10.29 8.96 40.25
C GLY A 529 9.90 9.27 41.69
N PRO A 530 10.00 8.30 42.61
CA PRO A 530 9.67 8.55 44.00
C PRO A 530 10.57 9.64 44.59
N SER A 531 9.96 10.49 45.40
CA SER A 531 10.51 11.74 45.95
C SER A 531 11.39 11.58 47.19
N SER A 532 11.58 10.36 47.72
CA SER A 532 12.30 10.16 48.98
C SER A 532 13.39 9.08 48.90
N GLY A 533 14.52 9.34 49.58
CA GLY A 533 15.50 8.33 50.00
C GLY A 533 16.64 7.98 49.04
N LEU A 534 16.59 8.37 47.77
CA LEU A 534 17.63 8.02 46.78
C LEU A 534 18.62 9.15 46.54
N GLN A 535 19.92 8.83 46.53
CA GLN A 535 20.97 9.77 46.13
C GLN A 535 20.76 10.23 44.68
N THR A 536 21.13 11.49 44.40
CA THR A 536 21.02 12.14 43.07
C THR A 536 21.80 11.45 41.95
N THR A 537 22.68 10.52 42.32
CA THR A 537 23.55 9.74 41.45
C THR A 537 22.95 8.40 41.04
N VAL A 538 21.71 8.09 41.43
CA VAL A 538 21.14 6.75 41.22
C VAL A 538 20.25 6.68 39.98
N ARG A 539 19.80 7.82 39.43
CA ARG A 539 18.88 7.88 38.28
C ARG A 539 19.38 8.90 37.25
N LYS A 540 19.61 8.45 36.02
CA LYS A 540 19.96 9.33 34.90
C LYS A 540 19.16 8.96 33.66
N VAL A 541 18.86 9.96 32.86
CA VAL A 541 18.37 9.83 31.48
C VAL A 541 19.36 10.53 30.58
N GLY A 542 19.57 10.03 29.37
CA GLY A 542 20.64 10.51 28.51
C GLY A 542 20.51 9.96 27.10
N ASP A 543 21.52 10.16 26.27
CA ASP A 543 21.59 9.56 24.93
C ASP A 543 20.34 9.83 24.07
N PHE A 544 19.73 11.02 24.21
CA PHE A 544 18.57 11.38 23.41
C PHE A 544 18.94 11.46 21.93
N GLN A 545 18.28 10.66 21.11
CA GLN A 545 18.25 10.79 19.66
C GLN A 545 16.86 11.29 19.28
N ILE A 546 16.82 12.45 18.63
CA ILE A 546 15.58 13.13 18.25
C ILE A 546 15.45 13.04 16.73
N THR A 547 14.35 12.44 16.28
CA THR A 547 14.05 12.28 14.85
C THR A 547 12.76 13.05 14.56
N PRO A 548 12.78 14.12 13.76
CA PRO A 548 11.54 14.80 13.38
C PRO A 548 10.63 13.81 12.65
N VAL A 549 9.34 13.85 12.98
CA VAL A 549 8.33 13.06 12.29
C VAL A 549 7.73 13.86 11.15
N GLU A 550 7.40 13.18 10.05
CA GLU A 550 6.60 13.79 8.99
C GLU A 550 5.23 14.16 9.56
N GLN A 551 4.82 15.42 9.36
CA GLN A 551 3.53 15.88 9.86
C GLN A 551 2.58 16.16 8.68
N PRO A 552 1.50 15.36 8.53
CA PRO A 552 0.55 15.56 7.46
C PRO A 552 -0.34 16.79 7.73
N PHE A 553 -0.67 17.51 6.67
CA PHE A 553 -1.53 18.69 6.68
C PHE A 553 -2.28 18.81 5.34
N LEU A 554 -3.30 19.67 5.29
CA LEU A 554 -4.05 19.96 4.07
C LEU A 554 -3.58 21.28 3.47
N ARG A 555 -3.28 21.28 2.18
CA ARG A 555 -3.00 22.50 1.41
C ARG A 555 -4.11 22.72 0.40
N THR A 556 -4.86 23.80 0.55
CA THR A 556 -5.80 24.29 -0.44
C THR A 556 -5.12 25.33 -1.32
N THR A 557 -5.01 25.04 -2.62
CA THR A 557 -4.44 25.93 -3.62
C THR A 557 -5.57 26.41 -4.53
N CYS A 558 -5.85 27.71 -4.52
CA CYS A 558 -6.81 28.30 -5.44
C CYS A 558 -6.07 28.95 -6.61
N ARG A 559 -6.49 28.62 -7.82
CA ARG A 559 -5.99 29.22 -9.07
C ARG A 559 -7.02 30.23 -9.60
N ASP A 560 -6.60 31.15 -10.46
CA ASP A 560 -7.53 31.95 -11.26
C ASP A 560 -7.79 31.32 -12.62
N CYS A 561 -8.57 32.02 -13.46
CA CYS A 561 -8.91 31.58 -14.81
C CYS A 561 -7.70 31.46 -15.75
N ALA A 562 -6.54 32.03 -15.42
CA ALA A 562 -5.30 31.87 -16.18
C ALA A 562 -4.45 30.69 -15.67
N GLY A 563 -4.89 30.01 -14.59
CA GLY A 563 -4.16 28.95 -13.91
C GLY A 563 -3.16 29.47 -12.87
N ASP A 564 -3.07 30.78 -12.66
CA ASP A 564 -2.15 31.40 -11.71
C ASP A 564 -2.64 31.16 -10.28
N VAL A 565 -1.73 30.77 -9.38
CA VAL A 565 -2.07 30.54 -7.97
C VAL A 565 -2.34 31.88 -7.29
N THR A 566 -3.59 32.07 -6.85
CA THR A 566 -4.02 33.30 -6.18
C THR A 566 -3.89 33.20 -4.66
N THR A 567 -4.21 32.04 -4.09
CA THR A 567 -4.09 31.79 -2.64
C THR A 567 -3.65 30.37 -2.35
N VAL A 568 -2.82 30.23 -1.32
CA VAL A 568 -2.46 28.94 -0.71
C VAL A 568 -2.84 29.03 0.77
N THR A 569 -3.68 28.11 1.23
CA THR A 569 -4.07 27.99 2.63
C THR A 569 -3.67 26.62 3.15
N ASP A 570 -2.85 26.61 4.20
CA ASP A 570 -2.45 25.39 4.88
C ASP A 570 -3.25 25.24 6.18
N THR A 571 -3.92 24.11 6.35
CA THR A 571 -4.64 23.76 7.58
C THR A 571 -4.18 22.39 8.08
N ARG A 572 -4.48 22.08 9.33
CA ARG A 572 -4.39 20.70 9.82
C ARG A 572 -5.36 19.81 9.04
N LEU A 573 -5.27 18.51 9.26
CA LEU A 573 -6.19 17.53 8.68
C LEU A 573 -7.67 17.75 9.06
N ASP A 574 -7.97 18.64 10.01
CA ASP A 574 -9.33 19.08 10.34
C ASP A 574 -9.91 20.13 9.37
N GLY A 575 -9.14 20.56 8.36
CA GLY A 575 -9.56 21.53 7.34
C GLY A 575 -9.78 22.96 7.83
N THR A 576 -9.56 23.25 9.13
CA THR A 576 -9.97 24.52 9.75
C THR A 576 -8.90 25.16 10.61
N THR A 577 -8.06 24.38 11.29
CA THR A 577 -6.97 24.91 12.10
C THR A 577 -5.81 25.28 11.19
N ALA A 578 -5.46 26.57 11.10
CA ALA A 578 -4.30 27.02 10.32
C ALA A 578 -3.02 26.24 10.69
N TYR A 579 -2.27 25.84 9.67
CA TYR A 579 -1.00 25.15 9.78
C TYR A 579 0.09 25.98 9.10
N THR A 580 1.29 26.01 9.68
CA THR A 580 2.44 26.67 9.08
C THR A 580 3.53 25.62 8.95
N PRO A 581 3.83 25.15 7.73
CA PRO A 581 4.92 24.20 7.50
C PRO A 581 6.21 24.74 8.10
N LEU A 582 6.89 23.90 8.87
CA LEU A 582 8.09 24.23 9.60
C LEU A 582 9.35 23.72 8.88
N GLY A 583 9.21 22.78 7.96
CA GLY A 583 10.23 22.28 7.04
C GLY A 583 9.79 22.38 5.58
N THR A 584 10.26 21.44 4.77
CA THR A 584 10.00 21.40 3.34
C THR A 584 8.70 20.67 3.07
N VAL A 585 7.77 21.32 2.37
CA VAL A 585 6.51 20.68 1.99
C VAL A 585 6.74 19.70 0.86
N GLY A 586 6.37 18.44 1.07
CA GLY A 586 6.44 17.39 0.06
C GLY A 586 5.19 16.51 0.06
N VAL A 587 5.12 15.60 -0.90
CA VAL A 587 4.14 14.52 -0.87
C VAL A 587 4.46 13.63 0.33
N CYS A 588 3.45 13.27 1.11
CA CYS A 588 3.64 12.32 2.20
C CYS A 588 4.25 11.04 1.63
N SER A 589 5.37 10.60 2.20
CA SER A 589 5.82 9.24 1.91
C SER A 589 4.68 8.32 2.36
N ALA A 590 4.25 7.41 1.49
CA ALA A 590 3.37 6.34 1.96
C ALA A 590 4.09 5.73 3.16
N ALA A 591 3.42 5.74 4.33
CA ALA A 591 3.96 5.04 5.49
C ALA A 591 4.42 3.67 4.97
N PRO A 592 5.68 3.24 5.22
CA PRO A 592 6.21 2.02 4.62
C PRO A 592 5.17 0.95 4.86
N GLU A 593 4.49 0.55 3.78
CA GLU A 593 3.33 -0.30 3.90
C GLU A 593 3.82 -1.51 4.67
N GLU A 594 3.21 -1.73 5.83
CA GLU A 594 3.29 -3.00 6.52
C GLU A 594 2.94 -4.02 5.44
N GLN A 595 3.92 -4.81 4.99
CA GLN A 595 3.74 -5.73 3.88
C GLN A 595 2.76 -6.80 4.35
N CYS A 596 1.49 -6.51 4.19
CA CYS A 596 0.39 -7.43 4.33
C CYS A 596 0.39 -8.25 3.06
N VAL A 597 0.86 -9.50 3.16
CA VAL A 597 0.62 -10.46 2.10
C VAL A 597 -0.83 -10.93 2.27
N PRO A 598 -1.72 -10.72 1.28
CA PRO A 598 -3.05 -11.31 1.34
C PRO A 598 -2.87 -12.83 1.29
N VAL A 599 -3.23 -13.50 2.39
CA VAL A 599 -3.36 -14.96 2.45
C VAL A 599 -4.85 -15.29 2.51
N PRO A 600 -5.32 -16.39 1.91
CA PRO A 600 -6.76 -16.66 1.73
C PRO A 600 -7.61 -16.83 3.00
N LEU A 601 -7.06 -16.66 4.21
CA LEU A 601 -7.82 -16.81 5.47
C LEU A 601 -7.62 -15.71 6.52
N GLY A 602 -6.84 -14.65 6.22
CA GLY A 602 -6.67 -13.47 7.07
C GLY A 602 -5.34 -12.75 6.82
N GLU A 603 -5.30 -11.42 6.97
CA GLU A 603 -4.09 -10.61 6.78
C GLU A 603 -3.02 -10.95 7.83
N VAL A 604 -1.81 -11.29 7.38
CA VAL A 604 -0.63 -11.44 8.22
C VAL A 604 0.30 -10.27 7.96
N CYS A 605 0.52 -9.46 9.00
CA CYS A 605 1.37 -8.28 8.97
C CYS A 605 2.81 -8.63 9.38
N TYR A 606 3.80 -8.23 8.59
CA TYR A 606 5.22 -8.37 8.96
C TYR A 606 5.86 -6.99 9.24
N SER A 607 6.49 -6.84 10.41
CA SER A 607 7.39 -5.72 10.71
C SER A 607 8.85 -6.23 10.68
N PRO A 608 9.74 -5.74 9.81
CA PRO A 608 11.14 -6.11 9.84
C PRO A 608 11.85 -5.43 11.03
N ALA A 609 12.04 -6.16 12.13
CA ALA A 609 12.95 -5.72 13.18
C ALA A 609 14.41 -5.89 12.68
N LEU A 610 15.14 -4.79 12.53
CA LEU A 610 16.59 -4.80 12.35
C LEU A 610 17.25 -5.14 13.70
N THR A 611 17.77 -6.35 13.84
CA THR A 611 18.65 -6.71 14.95
C THR A 611 20.09 -6.29 14.66
N SER A 612 20.51 -5.16 15.23
CA SER A 612 21.91 -4.73 15.21
C SER A 612 22.67 -5.34 16.40
N ALA A 613 23.68 -6.17 16.15
CA ALA A 613 24.61 -6.64 17.18
C ALA A 613 25.84 -5.71 17.22
N THR A 614 26.03 -5.00 18.33
CA THR A 614 27.23 -4.16 18.53
C THR A 614 28.27 -4.95 19.30
N LEU A 615 29.41 -5.27 18.68
CA LEU A 615 30.55 -5.87 19.37
C LEU A 615 31.44 -4.76 19.92
N SER A 616 31.32 -4.46 21.21
CA SER A 616 32.24 -3.55 21.91
C SER A 616 33.47 -4.32 22.40
N LEU A 617 34.66 -3.91 21.97
CA LEU A 617 35.93 -4.48 22.43
C LEU A 617 36.35 -3.81 23.75
N GLY A 618 35.74 -4.22 24.86
CA GLY A 618 36.24 -3.86 26.20
C GLY A 618 37.52 -4.62 26.52
N THR A 619 38.46 -3.98 27.22
CA THR A 619 39.60 -4.67 27.85
C THR A 619 39.09 -5.49 29.03
N ASP A 620 38.50 -6.65 28.75
CA ASP A 620 38.18 -7.63 29.79
C ASP A 620 39.46 -8.36 30.18
N THR A 621 39.72 -8.47 31.49
CA THR A 621 40.94 -9.07 32.03
C THR A 621 41.04 -10.58 31.85
N ASP A 622 40.01 -11.23 31.28
CA ASP A 622 39.90 -12.69 31.24
C ASP A 622 39.93 -13.29 29.82
N GLY A 623 40.19 -12.49 28.78
CA GLY A 623 40.44 -12.98 27.42
C GLY A 623 41.94 -13.08 27.09
N THR A 624 42.47 -14.28 26.87
CA THR A 624 43.87 -14.47 26.44
C THR A 624 44.09 -13.96 25.02
N TRP A 625 44.57 -12.73 24.88
CA TRP A 625 45.18 -12.23 23.66
C TRP A 625 46.54 -12.90 23.44
N GLN A 626 46.77 -13.51 22.27
CA GLN A 626 48.10 -13.99 21.90
C GLN A 626 48.88 -12.85 21.23
N GLN A 627 49.82 -12.25 21.97
CA GLN A 627 50.83 -11.39 21.38
C GLN A 627 51.85 -12.26 20.65
N ALA A 628 51.86 -12.23 19.32
CA ALA A 628 52.85 -12.93 18.52
C ALA A 628 53.98 -11.95 18.14
N ALA A 629 55.23 -12.31 18.44
CA ALA A 629 56.38 -11.56 17.98
C ALA A 629 56.62 -11.82 16.48
N SER A 630 56.91 -10.76 15.74
CA SER A 630 57.16 -10.78 14.30
C SER A 630 58.18 -11.85 13.87
N PRO A 631 57.89 -12.69 12.86
CA PRO A 631 58.94 -13.27 12.04
C PRO A 631 59.48 -12.20 11.09
N THR A 632 60.80 -12.20 10.88
CA THR A 632 61.51 -11.31 9.96
C THR A 632 60.85 -11.24 8.57
N PRO A 633 60.85 -10.08 7.91
CA PRO A 633 60.13 -9.88 6.65
C PRO A 633 60.68 -10.80 5.55
N VAL A 634 59.83 -11.70 5.04
CA VAL A 634 60.05 -12.44 3.79
C VAL A 634 59.23 -11.74 2.71
N SER A 635 59.88 -11.39 1.61
CA SER A 635 59.35 -10.51 0.55
C SER A 635 58.48 -11.23 -0.51
N ASP A 636 57.73 -12.27 -0.15
CA ASP A 636 56.88 -13.00 -1.11
C ASP A 636 55.68 -13.67 -0.39
N PRO A 637 54.41 -13.35 -0.73
CA PRO A 637 53.24 -13.84 0.01
C PRO A 637 52.74 -15.23 -0.39
N ALA A 638 53.44 -16.01 -1.22
CA ALA A 638 52.84 -17.22 -1.80
C ALA A 638 52.98 -18.55 -1.02
N THR A 639 53.68 -18.65 0.13
CA THR A 639 53.72 -19.93 0.88
C THR A 639 53.93 -19.77 2.39
N LEU A 640 52.85 -19.94 3.16
CA LEU A 640 52.90 -20.17 4.61
C LEU A 640 52.03 -21.38 4.96
N THR A 641 52.63 -22.57 4.99
CA THR A 641 52.02 -23.79 5.54
C THR A 641 52.46 -23.97 6.99
N TYR A 642 51.51 -23.90 7.94
CA TYR A 642 51.72 -24.36 9.31
C TYR A 642 51.27 -25.82 9.43
N ALA A 643 52.20 -26.72 9.80
CA ALA A 643 51.89 -28.10 10.13
C ALA A 643 51.39 -28.21 11.59
N PRO A 644 50.34 -29.01 11.88
CA PRO A 644 49.91 -29.24 13.25
C PRO A 644 50.84 -30.24 13.97
N ALA A 645 51.25 -29.91 15.18
CA ALA A 645 51.94 -30.85 16.07
C ALA A 645 50.94 -31.71 16.87
N PRO A 646 51.27 -32.98 17.17
CA PRO A 646 50.31 -33.99 17.59
C PRO A 646 49.94 -33.93 19.08
N VAL A 647 48.69 -34.34 19.35
CA VAL A 647 48.09 -34.54 20.67
C VAL A 647 48.64 -35.82 21.32
N GLY A 648 49.01 -35.73 22.60
CA GLY A 648 48.95 -36.86 23.55
C GLY A 648 50.21 -37.14 24.38
N ALA A 649 50.18 -36.81 25.68
CA ALA A 649 50.46 -37.74 26.79
C ALA A 649 50.33 -37.02 28.17
N PRO A 650 49.86 -37.70 29.23
CA PRO A 650 49.40 -37.11 30.50
C PRO A 650 50.50 -37.11 31.58
N VAL A 651 50.42 -36.26 32.63
CA VAL A 651 50.86 -36.58 34.02
C VAL A 651 50.35 -35.54 35.05
N ALA A 652 49.71 -36.11 36.09
CA ALA A 652 49.59 -35.76 37.51
C ALA A 652 48.94 -34.45 38.04
N THR A 653 47.86 -34.71 38.79
CA THR A 653 47.32 -33.97 39.92
C THR A 653 48.32 -33.75 41.06
N ALA A 654 48.43 -32.50 41.53
CA ALA A 654 48.65 -32.17 42.95
C ALA A 654 48.20 -30.72 43.19
N GLY A 655 47.17 -30.52 44.02
CA GLY A 655 46.72 -29.20 44.44
C GLY A 655 47.39 -28.72 45.73
N VAL A 656 47.65 -27.42 45.83
CA VAL A 656 47.66 -26.61 47.08
C VAL A 656 47.48 -25.12 46.71
N GLY A 657 46.40 -24.49 47.21
CA GLY A 657 46.30 -23.14 47.81
C GLY A 657 46.76 -21.85 47.08
N PRO A 658 46.06 -20.70 47.28
CA PRO A 658 46.22 -19.49 46.47
C PRO A 658 47.40 -18.62 46.92
N VAL A 659 48.17 -18.08 45.96
CA VAL A 659 49.17 -17.04 46.20
C VAL A 659 48.90 -15.85 45.29
N THR A 660 48.51 -14.75 45.93
CA THR A 660 48.47 -13.39 45.42
C THR A 660 49.89 -12.89 45.10
N GLY A 661 50.08 -12.28 43.92
CA GLY A 661 51.25 -11.44 43.61
C GLY A 661 52.05 -11.86 42.38
N ALA A 662 51.64 -11.42 41.19
CA ALA A 662 52.49 -11.51 40.00
C ALA A 662 53.56 -10.41 40.02
N THR A 663 54.80 -10.82 40.21
CA THR A 663 55.99 -9.96 40.09
C THR A 663 56.42 -9.93 38.62
N ARG A 664 56.45 -8.75 37.98
CA ARG A 664 57.01 -8.59 36.62
C ARG A 664 58.52 -8.85 36.63
N LYS A 665 58.96 -9.89 35.90
CA LYS A 665 60.37 -10.20 35.70
C LYS A 665 60.88 -9.41 34.48
N GLY A 666 61.74 -8.43 34.72
CA GLY A 666 62.40 -7.65 33.68
C GLY A 666 63.38 -8.49 32.87
N LEU A 667 63.33 -8.32 31.55
CA LEU A 667 64.32 -8.83 30.59
C LEU A 667 65.00 -7.62 29.93
N GLY A 668 66.33 -7.65 29.96
CA GLY A 668 67.20 -6.52 29.64
C GLY A 668 67.23 -6.16 28.15
N THR A 669 67.43 -4.86 27.93
CA THR A 669 67.54 -4.21 26.62
C THR A 669 68.96 -4.36 26.06
N VAL A 670 69.07 -4.80 24.81
CA VAL A 670 70.26 -4.57 23.97
C VAL A 670 69.85 -3.58 22.88
N LEU A 671 70.53 -2.44 22.84
CA LEU A 671 70.33 -1.37 21.86
C LEU A 671 70.96 -1.76 20.51
N GLY A 672 70.20 -1.59 19.42
CA GLY A 672 70.68 -1.68 18.05
C GLY A 672 69.56 -1.47 17.02
N ASP A 673 69.56 -0.28 16.41
CA ASP A 673 68.94 0.16 15.15
C ASP A 673 67.41 0.24 14.94
N THR A 674 67.07 1.28 14.17
CA THR A 674 65.79 1.90 13.87
C THR A 674 64.88 1.07 12.95
N ALA A 675 64.38 -0.06 13.42
CA ALA A 675 63.25 -0.73 12.79
C ALA A 675 61.94 -0.33 13.49
N LEU A 676 60.99 0.26 12.75
CA LEU A 676 59.61 0.42 13.22
C LEU A 676 59.04 -0.99 13.43
N GLY A 677 58.85 -1.39 14.68
CA GLY A 677 58.19 -2.66 14.99
C GLY A 677 56.69 -2.48 14.88
N PHE A 678 56.04 -3.25 14.01
CA PHE A 678 54.57 -3.32 13.98
C PHE A 678 54.10 -4.33 15.04
N SER A 679 53.03 -3.99 15.75
CA SER A 679 52.31 -4.91 16.62
C SER A 679 50.93 -5.15 16.02
N TYR A 680 50.39 -6.36 16.19
CA TYR A 680 49.06 -6.69 15.72
C TYR A 680 48.22 -7.40 16.78
N LEU A 681 46.90 -7.16 16.76
CA LEU A 681 45.88 -7.93 17.47
C LEU A 681 45.12 -8.76 16.44
N ARG A 682 44.84 -10.03 16.77
CA ARG A 682 44.10 -10.96 15.92
C ARG A 682 42.86 -11.45 16.66
N ARG A 683 41.70 -11.43 16.00
CA ARG A 683 40.47 -12.07 16.49
C ARG A 683 39.82 -12.89 15.37
N GLN A 684 39.38 -14.10 15.70
CA GLN A 684 38.60 -14.95 14.80
C GLN A 684 37.13 -14.93 15.24
N PHE A 685 36.22 -14.92 14.27
CA PHE A 685 34.78 -15.03 14.48
C PHE A 685 34.18 -15.83 13.31
N THR A 686 32.98 -16.38 13.50
CA THR A 686 32.27 -17.15 12.48
C THR A 686 30.88 -16.55 12.29
N THR A 687 30.47 -16.36 11.03
CA THR A 687 29.15 -15.89 10.64
C THR A 687 28.33 -17.07 10.11
N THR A 688 27.05 -17.15 10.47
CA THR A 688 26.14 -18.22 10.02
C THR A 688 25.37 -17.84 8.75
N SER A 689 25.36 -16.55 8.41
CA SER A 689 24.73 -16.00 7.20
C SER A 689 25.64 -14.94 6.55
N ALA A 690 25.30 -14.49 5.34
CA ALA A 690 26.04 -13.41 4.70
C ALA A 690 25.75 -12.08 5.42
N ILE A 691 26.80 -11.38 5.87
CA ILE A 691 26.69 -10.15 6.66
C ILE A 691 27.22 -8.96 5.85
N THR A 692 26.51 -7.84 5.88
CA THR A 692 27.07 -6.55 5.43
C THR A 692 27.64 -5.82 6.64
N ALA A 693 28.95 -5.66 6.71
CA ALA A 693 29.59 -4.89 7.79
C ALA A 693 29.44 -3.39 7.50
N VAL A 694 28.87 -2.64 8.44
CA VAL A 694 28.68 -1.18 8.31
C VAL A 694 29.25 -0.48 9.53
N ALA A 695 30.27 0.34 9.27
CA ALA A 695 30.98 1.26 10.17
C ALA A 695 32.01 0.65 11.13
N LEU A 696 33.22 1.23 11.09
CA LEU A 696 34.29 1.08 12.07
C LEU A 696 34.64 2.46 12.64
N ALA A 697 34.63 2.60 13.95
CA ALA A 697 35.16 3.78 14.65
C ALA A 697 36.36 3.35 15.50
N ALA A 698 37.48 4.05 15.36
CA ALA A 698 38.70 3.83 16.14
C ALA A 698 39.25 5.16 16.66
N GLN A 699 39.71 5.15 17.91
CA GLN A 699 40.43 6.27 18.52
C GLN A 699 41.92 6.11 18.20
N ALA A 700 42.47 6.97 17.34
CA ALA A 700 43.85 6.87 16.87
C ALA A 700 44.74 7.89 17.58
N ASP A 701 45.94 7.48 17.99
CA ASP A 701 47.06 8.40 18.21
C ASP A 701 47.71 8.77 16.85
N ASP A 702 48.74 9.63 16.84
CA ASP A 702 49.47 10.09 15.63
C ASP A 702 50.22 8.97 14.86
N ARG A 703 49.88 7.70 15.08
CA ARG A 703 50.52 6.55 14.46
C ARG A 703 49.70 6.05 13.28
N PRO A 704 50.34 5.45 12.26
CA PRO A 704 49.62 4.74 11.21
C PRO A 704 48.99 3.46 11.77
N HIS A 705 47.72 3.24 11.42
CA HIS A 705 46.91 2.09 11.82
C HIS A 705 46.30 1.44 10.57
N ARG A 706 46.26 0.11 10.56
CA ARG A 706 45.60 -0.68 9.49
C ARG A 706 44.67 -1.73 10.08
N ILE A 707 43.55 -1.94 9.39
CA ILE A 707 42.57 -2.99 9.72
C ILE A 707 42.51 -3.95 8.54
N TRP A 708 42.71 -5.23 8.82
CA TRP A 708 42.63 -6.30 7.84
C TRP A 708 41.47 -7.23 8.17
N LEU A 709 40.79 -7.72 7.14
CA LEU A 709 39.79 -8.77 7.24
C LEU A 709 40.14 -9.86 6.22
N ASP A 710 40.34 -11.08 6.70
CA ASP A 710 40.78 -12.23 5.90
C ASP A 710 41.99 -11.97 5.01
N GLY A 711 42.92 -11.15 5.52
CA GLY A 711 44.15 -10.78 4.81
C GLY A 711 44.01 -9.64 3.81
N THR A 712 42.84 -8.99 3.72
CA THR A 712 42.62 -7.78 2.90
C THR A 712 42.55 -6.54 3.77
N VAL A 713 43.28 -5.47 3.44
CA VAL A 713 43.17 -4.17 4.15
C VAL A 713 41.80 -3.57 3.86
N ILE A 714 40.97 -3.43 4.89
CA ILE A 714 39.65 -2.80 4.78
C ILE A 714 39.67 -1.34 5.24
N ALA A 715 40.71 -0.92 5.98
CA ALA A 715 40.96 0.48 6.33
C ALA A 715 42.46 0.75 6.58
N ASP A 716 42.97 1.87 6.09
CA ASP A 716 44.31 2.41 6.38
C ASP A 716 44.16 3.89 6.75
N PHE A 717 44.64 4.31 7.92
CA PHE A 717 44.51 5.69 8.37
C PHE A 717 45.73 6.17 9.16
N SER A 718 46.02 7.47 9.01
CA SER A 718 47.01 8.20 9.80
C SER A 718 46.44 9.57 10.16
N VAL A 719 46.58 9.99 11.42
CA VAL A 719 46.14 11.31 11.88
C VAL A 719 47.31 12.29 11.69
N THR A 720 47.08 13.39 10.97
CA THR A 720 48.08 14.47 10.84
C THR A 720 47.77 15.54 11.88
N PRO A 721 48.66 15.84 12.84
CA PRO A 721 48.35 16.82 13.87
C PRO A 721 48.22 18.23 13.28
N GLY A 722 47.11 18.92 13.59
CA GLY A 722 47.01 20.37 13.41
C GLY A 722 48.00 21.09 14.33
N SER A 723 48.70 22.10 13.81
CA SER A 723 49.74 22.83 14.54
C SER A 723 49.27 23.36 15.92
N PRO A 724 49.99 23.12 17.02
CA PRO A 724 49.57 23.59 18.34
C PRO A 724 49.83 25.09 18.53
N SER A 725 48.86 25.81 19.10
CA SER A 725 49.10 27.13 19.68
C SER A 725 49.82 26.99 21.03
N LEU A 726 50.95 27.68 21.19
CA LEU A 726 51.95 27.56 22.27
C LEU A 726 51.52 27.96 23.70
N SER A 727 50.23 28.06 24.06
CA SER A 727 49.81 28.61 25.35
C SER A 727 49.32 27.63 26.41
N ASP A 728 49.22 26.32 26.14
CA ASP A 728 48.89 25.35 27.20
C ASP A 728 49.55 23.97 26.96
N PRO A 729 50.58 23.58 27.74
CA PRO A 729 51.22 22.27 27.60
C PRO A 729 50.34 21.09 28.08
N ASN A 730 49.13 21.32 28.60
CA ASN A 730 48.20 20.26 29.05
C ASN A 730 46.93 20.12 28.20
N ALA A 731 46.73 20.93 27.16
CA ALA A 731 45.55 20.84 26.30
C ALA A 731 45.80 19.93 25.07
N TYR A 732 45.83 18.61 25.27
CA TYR A 732 45.69 17.64 24.17
C TYR A 732 44.19 17.51 23.84
N ASN A 733 43.71 18.29 22.89
CA ASN A 733 42.32 18.22 22.43
C ASN A 733 42.18 17.01 21.48
N GLN A 734 41.60 15.91 21.95
CA GLN A 734 41.34 14.73 21.13
C GLN A 734 40.07 14.97 20.30
N SER A 735 40.23 15.36 19.03
CA SER A 735 39.11 15.49 18.10
C SER A 735 38.77 14.13 17.52
N TRP A 736 37.48 13.77 17.57
CA TRP A 736 36.93 12.61 16.89
C TRP A 736 36.76 12.96 15.41
N SER A 737 37.44 12.24 14.51
CA SER A 737 37.15 12.31 13.08
C SER A 737 36.48 11.00 12.66
N PRO A 738 35.24 11.01 12.15
CA PRO A 738 34.64 9.82 11.57
C PRO A 738 35.44 9.41 10.34
N VAL A 739 35.88 8.15 10.29
CA VAL A 739 36.53 7.56 9.12
C VAL A 739 35.43 7.00 8.20
N THR A 740 35.62 7.16 6.89
CA THR A 740 34.70 6.74 5.82
C THR A 740 34.17 5.31 5.98
N ASN A 741 32.86 5.15 5.79
CA ASN A 741 32.16 3.87 5.76
C ASN A 741 32.62 3.03 4.56
N ALA A 742 33.46 2.01 4.79
CA ALA A 742 33.66 0.95 3.81
C ALA A 742 32.65 -0.17 4.10
N ALA A 743 31.68 -0.37 3.21
CA ALA A 743 30.80 -1.53 3.27
C ALA A 743 31.53 -2.74 2.70
N VAL A 744 31.65 -3.81 3.50
CA VAL A 744 32.24 -5.07 3.05
C VAL A 744 31.21 -6.17 3.26
N SER A 745 30.87 -6.88 2.18
CA SER A 745 30.00 -8.06 2.22
C SER A 745 30.83 -9.29 2.58
N LEU A 746 30.41 -10.03 3.61
CA LEU A 746 31.05 -11.25 4.06
C LEU A 746 30.11 -12.44 3.82
N PRO A 747 30.55 -13.52 3.16
CA PRO A 747 29.77 -14.75 3.08
C PRO A 747 29.67 -15.41 4.46
N ALA A 748 28.77 -16.39 4.62
CA ALA A 748 28.76 -17.23 5.82
C ALA A 748 30.09 -17.99 5.93
N GLY A 749 30.76 -17.93 7.08
CA GLY A 749 32.03 -18.61 7.27
C GLY A 749 32.87 -18.08 8.43
N ALA A 750 34.06 -18.68 8.60
CA ALA A 750 35.03 -18.23 9.59
C ALA A 750 35.86 -17.08 9.01
N HIS A 751 35.88 -15.95 9.71
CA HIS A 751 36.59 -14.74 9.35
C HIS A 751 37.64 -14.39 10.41
N THR A 752 38.72 -13.76 9.97
CA THR A 752 39.81 -13.29 10.83
C THR A 752 40.03 -11.79 10.65
N LEU A 753 39.83 -11.03 11.72
CA LEU A 753 40.15 -9.60 11.78
C LEU A 753 41.56 -9.41 12.36
N TYR A 754 42.38 -8.61 11.70
CA TYR A 754 43.66 -8.13 12.21
C TYR A 754 43.64 -6.62 12.37
N TYR A 755 44.17 -6.14 13.49
CA TYR A 755 44.43 -4.73 13.72
C TYR A 755 45.93 -4.54 13.88
N GLU A 756 46.54 -3.70 13.05
CA GLU A 756 47.98 -3.45 13.00
C GLU A 756 48.27 -1.99 13.34
N TRP A 757 49.25 -1.75 14.22
CA TRP A 757 49.74 -0.39 14.52
C TRP A 757 51.27 -0.36 14.64
N ALA A 758 51.86 0.78 14.27
CA ALA A 758 53.29 0.99 14.45
C ALA A 758 53.63 1.25 15.94
N SER A 759 54.66 0.61 16.48
CA SER A 759 55.19 0.87 17.82
C SER A 759 56.57 1.55 17.74
N HIS A 760 56.85 2.49 18.65
CA HIS A 760 58.20 3.02 18.87
C HIS A 760 58.87 2.27 20.02
N GLY A 761 60.13 1.86 19.82
CA GLY A 761 60.94 1.11 20.79
C GLY A 761 61.42 1.92 22.01
N GLY A 762 60.53 2.62 22.71
CA GLY A 762 60.83 3.33 23.97
C GLY A 762 60.27 2.60 25.20
N PRO A 763 60.98 2.56 26.34
CA PRO A 763 60.50 1.86 27.53
C PRO A 763 59.37 2.61 28.26
N THR A 764 58.25 1.89 28.45
CA THR A 764 57.18 2.12 29.44
C THR A 764 56.58 3.53 29.54
N ARG A 765 55.57 3.81 28.70
CA ARG A 765 54.41 4.63 29.09
C ARG A 765 53.18 3.73 29.18
N GLU A 766 52.32 3.98 30.17
CA GLU A 766 51.02 3.31 30.29
C GLU A 766 50.18 3.59 29.05
N TRP A 767 49.64 2.52 28.46
CA TRP A 767 48.82 2.58 27.25
C TRP A 767 47.43 3.09 27.63
N GLY A 768 46.96 4.16 26.99
CA GLY A 768 45.55 4.54 27.02
C GLY A 768 44.71 3.44 26.35
N ALA A 769 43.52 3.19 26.88
CA ALA A 769 42.60 2.20 26.32
C ALA A 769 42.19 2.62 24.90
N LEU A 770 42.28 1.70 23.95
CA LEU A 770 41.80 1.87 22.58
C LEU A 770 40.41 1.21 22.49
N ASP A 771 39.35 1.99 22.27
CA ASP A 771 38.00 1.46 22.04
C ASP A 771 37.77 1.38 20.52
N ALA A 772 37.65 0.16 20.00
CA ALA A 772 37.31 -0.11 18.61
C ALA A 772 35.95 -0.81 18.57
N ARG A 773 35.00 -0.26 17.83
CA ARG A 773 33.64 -0.80 17.71
C ARG A 773 33.40 -1.34 16.32
N LEU A 774 32.94 -2.59 16.25
CA LEU A 774 32.49 -3.24 15.04
C LEU A 774 31.01 -3.59 15.20
N THR A 775 30.16 -3.11 14.30
CA THR A 775 28.72 -3.42 14.30
C THR A 775 28.43 -4.42 13.19
N LEU A 776 27.79 -5.53 13.55
CA LEU A 776 27.33 -6.56 12.62
C LEU A 776 25.80 -6.59 12.68
N SER A 777 25.11 -6.62 11.54
CA SER A 777 23.66 -6.70 11.49
C SER A 777 23.22 -8.05 10.92
N GLU A 778 22.43 -8.80 11.68
CA GLU A 778 21.78 -10.05 11.24
C GLU A 778 20.26 -9.89 11.31
N ARG A 779 19.51 -10.70 10.54
CA ARG A 779 18.05 -10.67 10.45
C ARG A 779 17.49 -11.93 11.13
N ALA A 780 16.76 -11.79 12.25
CA ALA A 780 16.17 -12.93 12.99
C ALA A 780 14.61 -12.91 12.97
N PRO A 781 13.92 -14.07 13.00
CA PRO A 781 12.45 -14.15 13.03
C PRO A 781 11.85 -14.18 14.46
N SER A 782 10.63 -13.67 14.64
CA SER A 782 9.87 -13.58 15.90
C SER A 782 8.66 -14.55 15.98
N ALA A 783 8.15 -14.79 17.20
CA ALA A 783 7.05 -15.72 17.56
C ALA A 783 5.71 -15.45 16.86
N ARG A 784 4.90 -16.51 16.65
CA ARG A 784 3.77 -16.55 15.71
C ARG A 784 2.48 -17.12 16.33
N ALA A 785 1.34 -16.48 16.05
CA ALA A 785 -0.01 -17.01 16.30
C ALA A 785 -0.77 -17.07 14.96
N GLN A 786 -1.68 -18.04 14.79
CA GLN A 786 -2.44 -18.23 13.55
C GLN A 786 -3.95 -18.32 13.82
N THR A 787 -4.75 -17.79 12.89
CA THR A 787 -6.21 -17.90 12.88
C THR A 787 -6.62 -19.20 12.18
N VAL A 788 -7.40 -20.04 12.86
CA VAL A 788 -7.95 -21.32 12.40
C VAL A 788 -9.44 -21.15 12.10
N GLN A 789 -9.93 -21.70 10.99
CA GLN A 789 -11.36 -21.69 10.62
C GLN A 789 -11.98 -23.08 10.85
N HIS A 790 -13.18 -23.11 11.45
CA HIS A 790 -13.90 -24.32 11.87
C HIS A 790 -14.73 -24.93 10.71
N CYS A 791 -15.13 -26.21 10.82
CA CYS A 791 -16.00 -26.88 9.83
C CYS A 791 -17.40 -26.19 9.73
N ASP A 792 -17.81 -25.40 10.74
CA ASP A 792 -19.03 -24.57 10.74
C ASP A 792 -18.84 -23.11 10.25
N GLY A 793 -17.62 -22.76 9.81
CA GLY A 793 -17.27 -21.42 9.32
C GLY A 793 -16.83 -20.40 10.38
N THR A 794 -16.82 -20.75 11.68
CA THR A 794 -16.29 -19.85 12.74
C THR A 794 -14.76 -19.76 12.72
N LYS A 795 -14.13 -18.81 13.44
CA LYS A 795 -12.66 -18.63 13.47
C LYS A 795 -12.10 -18.49 14.92
N THR A 796 -10.97 -19.12 15.23
CA THR A 796 -10.28 -19.06 16.54
C THR A 796 -8.76 -18.86 16.41
N LEU A 797 -8.10 -18.28 17.42
CA LEU A 797 -6.64 -18.05 17.43
C LEU A 797 -5.91 -19.16 18.20
N VAL A 798 -4.88 -19.73 17.59
CA VAL A 798 -4.08 -20.84 18.17
C VAL A 798 -2.59 -20.47 18.19
N ASP A 799 -1.93 -20.78 19.31
CA ASP A 799 -0.49 -20.66 19.49
C ASP A 799 0.25 -21.82 18.78
N ILE A 800 1.21 -21.49 17.91
CA ILE A 800 1.85 -22.45 16.99
C ILE A 800 2.81 -23.41 17.71
N GLU A 801 3.38 -23.02 18.86
CA GLU A 801 4.30 -23.89 19.62
C GLU A 801 3.56 -24.90 20.50
N THR A 802 2.35 -24.55 20.96
CA THR A 802 1.65 -25.32 22.00
C THR A 802 0.32 -25.94 21.57
N GLY A 803 -0.25 -25.51 20.43
CA GLY A 803 -1.55 -26.00 19.95
C GLY A 803 -2.74 -25.58 20.83
N LEU A 804 -2.55 -24.64 21.76
CA LEU A 804 -3.57 -24.18 22.70
C LEU A 804 -4.37 -22.99 22.13
N THR A 805 -5.69 -23.01 22.34
CA THR A 805 -6.59 -21.90 22.01
C THR A 805 -6.33 -20.71 22.94
N VAL A 806 -6.07 -19.54 22.35
CA VAL A 806 -5.77 -18.31 23.10
C VAL A 806 -7.06 -17.50 23.27
N PRO A 807 -7.54 -17.21 24.49
CA PRO A 807 -8.67 -16.30 24.67
C PRO A 807 -8.26 -14.90 24.19
N ALA A 808 -9.19 -14.16 23.58
CA ALA A 808 -8.99 -12.85 22.92
C ALA A 808 -8.38 -11.72 23.79
N THR A 809 -7.93 -12.01 25.01
CA THR A 809 -7.37 -11.06 25.98
C THR A 809 -6.02 -11.48 26.60
N ALA A 810 -5.39 -12.57 26.16
CA ALA A 810 -4.10 -13.01 26.72
C ALA A 810 -2.89 -12.41 25.99
N THR A 811 -1.90 -11.90 26.73
CA THR A 811 -0.61 -11.41 26.22
C THR A 811 0.46 -12.47 26.47
N LEU A 812 1.10 -12.97 25.40
CA LEU A 812 2.14 -14.01 25.47
C LEU A 812 3.45 -13.45 26.05
N VAL A 813 4.05 -14.19 26.99
CA VAL A 813 5.38 -13.93 27.57
C VAL A 813 6.34 -14.96 27.00
N ALA A 814 7.46 -14.53 26.39
CA ALA A 814 8.49 -15.41 25.87
C ALA A 814 9.22 -16.16 27.01
N CYS A 815 9.36 -17.48 26.88
CA CYS A 815 10.27 -18.30 27.67
C CYS A 815 11.66 -18.40 27.00
N PRO A 816 12.74 -18.57 27.78
CA PRO A 816 14.12 -18.55 27.28
C PRO A 816 14.59 -19.91 26.74
N ASP A 817 15.54 -19.83 25.81
CA ASP A 817 16.16 -20.93 25.05
C ASP A 817 16.75 -22.06 25.90
N GLU A 818 16.40 -23.31 25.55
CA GLU A 818 17.21 -24.49 25.83
C GLU A 818 17.48 -25.20 24.48
N ALA A 819 18.75 -25.43 24.21
CA ALA A 819 19.26 -26.04 22.99
C ALA A 819 19.16 -27.56 23.04
N SER A 820 18.58 -28.19 22.01
CA SER A 820 19.06 -29.46 21.46
C SER A 820 18.27 -29.90 20.23
N ASP A 821 19.01 -30.36 19.22
CA ASP A 821 18.61 -31.06 18.00
C ASP A 821 17.64 -30.33 17.07
N GLU A 822 18.16 -29.98 15.87
CA GLU A 822 17.38 -29.53 14.72
C GLU A 822 16.47 -30.67 14.20
N SER A 823 15.43 -31.01 14.97
CA SER A 823 14.16 -31.35 14.36
C SER A 823 13.48 -30.03 14.07
N CYS A 824 13.21 -29.75 12.81
CA CYS A 824 12.53 -28.53 12.45
C CYS A 824 11.17 -28.46 13.15
N ALA A 825 10.95 -27.42 13.96
CA ALA A 825 9.66 -27.22 14.61
C ALA A 825 8.54 -27.09 13.55
N VAL A 826 7.32 -27.42 13.94
CA VAL A 826 6.12 -27.26 13.12
C VAL A 826 6.06 -25.80 12.65
N VAL A 827 6.09 -25.59 11.34
CA VAL A 827 6.05 -24.25 10.72
C VAL A 827 4.63 -23.85 10.30
N GLN A 828 3.71 -24.82 10.20
CA GLN A 828 2.32 -24.62 9.82
C GLN A 828 1.42 -25.65 10.51
N VAL A 829 0.25 -25.22 10.99
CA VAL A 829 -0.80 -26.10 11.48
C VAL A 829 -1.91 -26.15 10.44
N LEU A 830 -2.34 -27.36 10.10
CA LEU A 830 -3.45 -27.68 9.21
C LEU A 830 -4.54 -28.35 10.04
N THR A 831 -5.79 -28.25 9.57
CA THR A 831 -6.95 -28.92 10.17
C THR A 831 -7.58 -29.84 9.16
N GLU A 832 -7.85 -31.08 9.55
CA GLU A 832 -8.59 -32.04 8.72
C GLU A 832 -9.83 -32.51 9.49
N CYS A 833 -11.02 -32.33 8.91
CA CYS A 833 -12.26 -32.88 9.48
C CYS A 833 -12.26 -34.40 9.18
N ARG A 834 -12.31 -35.22 10.23
CA ARG A 834 -12.32 -36.70 10.19
C ARG A 834 -13.58 -37.21 10.89
N CYS A 835 -13.91 -38.48 10.67
CA CYS A 835 -15.04 -39.10 11.34
C CYS A 835 -14.61 -40.38 12.06
N ASP A 836 -15.28 -40.65 13.17
CA ASP A 836 -15.10 -41.83 14.00
C ASP A 836 -16.38 -42.67 13.94
N ASP A 837 -16.21 -43.99 13.95
CA ASP A 837 -17.26 -44.99 14.08
C ASP A 837 -17.20 -45.54 15.50
N THR A 838 -17.83 -44.83 16.44
CA THR A 838 -17.69 -45.13 17.87
C THR A 838 -18.36 -46.44 18.28
N ASP A 839 -19.27 -46.99 17.47
CA ASP A 839 -19.96 -48.25 17.74
C ASP A 839 -19.48 -49.47 16.92
N GLY A 840 -18.63 -49.23 15.91
CA GLY A 840 -17.94 -50.24 15.12
C GLY A 840 -18.79 -50.87 14.02
N ASP A 841 -19.84 -50.19 13.56
CA ASP A 841 -20.75 -50.68 12.53
C ASP A 841 -20.29 -50.39 11.08
N GLY A 842 -19.21 -49.63 10.93
CA GLY A 842 -18.62 -49.21 9.67
C GLY A 842 -19.14 -47.87 9.15
N LEU A 843 -20.01 -47.17 9.89
CA LEU A 843 -20.55 -45.87 9.54
C LEU A 843 -20.03 -44.79 10.51
N PRO A 844 -19.67 -43.59 10.00
CA PRO A 844 -19.28 -42.48 10.86
C PRO A 844 -20.45 -42.00 11.72
N ASP A 845 -20.24 -41.89 13.03
CA ASP A 845 -21.23 -41.41 13.99
C ASP A 845 -20.76 -40.17 14.78
N VAL A 846 -19.46 -39.89 14.83
CA VAL A 846 -18.88 -38.70 15.47
C VAL A 846 -17.86 -38.01 14.58
N ALA A 847 -18.09 -36.73 14.25
CA ALA A 847 -17.09 -35.89 13.59
C ALA A 847 -16.06 -35.35 14.60
N TYR A 848 -14.79 -35.33 14.19
CA TYR A 848 -13.69 -34.76 14.95
C TYR A 848 -12.72 -34.02 14.03
N VAL A 849 -11.90 -33.13 14.59
CA VAL A 849 -10.87 -32.41 13.84
C VAL A 849 -9.51 -32.94 14.25
N GLU A 850 -8.70 -33.30 13.28
CA GLU A 850 -7.28 -33.60 13.48
C GLU A 850 -6.45 -32.36 13.18
N LEU A 851 -5.61 -31.95 14.14
CA LEU A 851 -4.62 -30.92 13.93
C LEU A 851 -3.33 -31.58 13.40
N LEU A 852 -2.85 -31.12 12.25
CA LEU A 852 -1.68 -31.66 11.58
C LEU A 852 -0.60 -30.58 11.51
N GLY A 853 0.58 -30.87 12.06
CA GLY A 853 1.74 -29.99 12.03
C GLY A 853 2.63 -30.33 10.84
N VAL A 854 2.94 -29.34 10.02
CA VAL A 854 3.90 -29.45 8.91
C VAL A 854 5.23 -28.90 9.39
N ASP A 855 6.27 -29.73 9.38
CA ASP A 855 7.64 -29.26 9.63
C ASP A 855 8.27 -28.62 8.38
N CYS A 856 9.48 -28.05 8.48
CA CYS A 856 10.11 -27.45 7.30
C CYS A 856 10.61 -28.45 6.24
N ALA A 857 10.60 -29.76 6.52
CA ALA A 857 10.80 -30.77 5.49
C ALA A 857 9.48 -31.06 4.72
N GLY A 858 8.36 -30.47 5.15
CA GLY A 858 7.03 -30.75 4.63
C GLY A 858 6.45 -32.05 5.17
N ILE A 859 7.04 -32.62 6.23
CA ILE A 859 6.49 -33.82 6.87
C ILE A 859 5.32 -33.39 7.75
N VAL A 860 4.18 -34.03 7.50
CA VAL A 860 2.95 -33.83 8.26
C VAL A 860 2.96 -34.78 9.45
N THR A 861 2.76 -34.26 10.66
CA THR A 861 2.67 -35.04 11.89
C THR A 861 1.40 -34.64 12.64
N SER A 862 0.58 -35.61 13.05
CA SER A 862 -0.58 -35.32 13.90
C SER A 862 -0.14 -34.69 15.23
N LEU A 863 -0.73 -33.54 15.55
CA LEU A 863 -0.54 -32.81 16.80
C LEU A 863 -1.59 -33.17 17.85
N GLY A 864 -2.67 -33.83 17.41
CA GLY A 864 -3.76 -34.28 18.25
C GLY A 864 -5.09 -34.22 17.52
N THR A 865 -6.04 -35.03 17.99
CA THR A 865 -7.44 -35.01 17.55
C THR A 865 -8.28 -34.32 18.62
N PHE A 866 -9.30 -33.60 18.18
CA PHE A 866 -10.17 -32.77 19.02
C PHE A 866 -11.60 -32.90 18.56
N THR A 867 -12.56 -32.62 19.44
CA THR A 867 -13.97 -32.49 19.03
C THR A 867 -14.10 -31.40 17.97
N GLU A 868 -15.18 -31.42 17.18
CA GLU A 868 -15.40 -30.49 16.04
C GLU A 868 -15.23 -29.00 16.40
N GLY A 869 -15.52 -28.63 17.66
CA GLY A 869 -15.33 -27.27 18.18
C GLY A 869 -13.91 -26.92 18.66
N LEU A 870 -12.93 -27.83 18.52
CA LEU A 870 -11.59 -27.75 19.15
C LEU A 870 -11.64 -27.51 20.67
N THR A 871 -12.75 -27.90 21.33
CA THR A 871 -13.01 -27.55 22.73
C THR A 871 -12.37 -28.53 23.71
N GLU A 872 -12.18 -29.79 23.31
CA GLU A 872 -11.51 -30.81 24.11
C GLU A 872 -10.81 -31.84 23.21
N PRO A 873 -9.69 -32.43 23.66
CA PRO A 873 -9.05 -33.54 22.96
C PRO A 873 -10.03 -34.70 22.78
N TYR A 874 -10.04 -35.26 21.59
CA TYR A 874 -10.84 -36.42 21.22
C TYR A 874 -9.90 -37.62 21.03
N THR A 875 -10.39 -38.84 21.23
CA THR A 875 -9.60 -40.06 20.96
C THR A 875 -10.47 -40.97 20.13
N PRO A 876 -10.22 -41.06 18.82
CA PRO A 876 -11.02 -41.89 17.92
C PRO A 876 -10.97 -43.37 18.33
N VAL A 877 -12.14 -44.01 18.33
CA VAL A 877 -12.36 -45.42 18.65
C VAL A 877 -12.17 -46.29 17.41
N ALA A 878 -12.72 -45.89 16.26
CA ALA A 878 -12.51 -46.48 14.95
C ALA A 878 -12.61 -45.39 13.85
N PRO A 879 -11.50 -44.71 13.52
CA PRO A 879 -11.48 -43.73 12.45
C PRO A 879 -12.01 -44.30 11.12
N VAL A 880 -12.99 -43.63 10.55
CA VAL A 880 -13.56 -43.94 9.23
C VAL A 880 -13.58 -42.69 8.35
N GLY A 881 -13.64 -42.89 7.04
CA GLY A 881 -13.88 -41.76 6.13
C GLY A 881 -15.29 -41.19 6.38
N CYS A 882 -15.41 -39.87 6.39
CA CYS A 882 -16.71 -39.20 6.54
C CYS A 882 -17.67 -39.48 5.36
N ASP A 883 -17.13 -40.05 4.28
CA ASP A 883 -17.77 -40.43 3.02
C ASP A 883 -18.46 -41.80 3.07
N ALA A 884 -18.32 -42.56 4.17
CA ALA A 884 -18.89 -43.91 4.28
C ALA A 884 -20.43 -43.96 4.44
N LEU A 885 -21.12 -42.81 4.58
CA LEU A 885 -22.58 -42.76 4.74
C LEU A 885 -23.39 -42.67 3.42
N ASP A 886 -22.79 -42.26 2.30
CA ASP A 886 -23.45 -42.24 0.99
C ASP A 886 -22.39 -42.13 -0.12
N ASP A 887 -22.43 -43.02 -1.12
CA ASP A 887 -21.48 -43.12 -2.26
C ASP A 887 -21.46 -41.88 -3.21
N ALA A 888 -21.88 -40.68 -2.78
CA ALA A 888 -22.05 -39.51 -3.64
C ALA A 888 -21.38 -38.21 -3.19
N GLU A 889 -20.91 -38.08 -1.94
CA GLU A 889 -20.30 -36.83 -1.48
C GLU A 889 -19.20 -37.11 -0.45
N GLY A 890 -18.02 -37.48 -0.95
CA GLY A 890 -16.84 -37.54 -0.11
C GLY A 890 -16.31 -36.14 0.18
N ALA A 891 -15.86 -35.90 1.42
CA ALA A 891 -15.10 -34.70 1.74
C ALA A 891 -13.84 -34.68 0.87
N ASP A 892 -13.64 -33.61 0.11
CA ASP A 892 -12.46 -33.47 -0.74
C ASP A 892 -11.19 -33.59 0.13
N PRO A 893 -10.17 -34.36 -0.30
CA PRO A 893 -8.95 -34.52 0.46
C PRO A 893 -8.32 -33.15 0.71
N ALA A 894 -7.74 -32.94 1.90
CA ALA A 894 -7.11 -31.68 2.23
C ALA A 894 -5.94 -31.40 1.25
N PHE A 895 -6.04 -30.29 0.50
CA PHE A 895 -5.00 -29.83 -0.41
C PHE A 895 -4.20 -28.69 0.26
N GLY A 896 -2.89 -28.87 0.36
CA GLY A 896 -1.95 -27.83 0.79
C GLY A 896 -1.16 -27.28 -0.39
N VAL A 897 -0.51 -26.14 -0.20
CA VAL A 897 0.39 -25.55 -1.20
C VAL A 897 1.77 -25.38 -0.57
N GLN A 898 2.80 -25.94 -1.20
CA GLN A 898 4.19 -25.81 -0.76
C GLN A 898 4.94 -24.83 -1.67
N ALA A 899 5.44 -23.73 -1.10
CA ALA A 899 6.29 -22.77 -1.81
C ALA A 899 7.75 -23.26 -1.89
N ARG A 900 8.39 -23.03 -3.03
CA ARG A 900 9.78 -23.40 -3.34
C ARG A 900 10.46 -22.27 -4.10
N ARG A 901 11.79 -22.22 -4.00
CA ARG A 901 12.62 -21.26 -4.72
C ARG A 901 13.92 -21.91 -5.16
N VAL A 902 14.37 -21.64 -6.37
CA VAL A 902 15.67 -22.06 -6.91
C VAL A 902 16.33 -20.90 -7.62
N GLU A 903 17.64 -20.74 -7.44
CA GLU A 903 18.44 -19.79 -8.21
C GLU A 903 19.23 -20.56 -9.28
N LEU A 904 19.04 -20.18 -10.54
CA LEU A 904 19.69 -20.79 -11.69
C LEU A 904 20.98 -20.02 -11.99
N ALA A 905 22.11 -20.68 -11.80
CA ALA A 905 23.40 -20.19 -12.29
C ALA A 905 23.42 -20.20 -13.83
N ALA A 906 24.20 -19.30 -14.43
CA ALA A 906 24.36 -19.21 -15.88
C ALA A 906 24.61 -20.58 -16.54
N GLY A 907 23.79 -20.93 -17.53
CA GLY A 907 23.78 -22.21 -18.23
C GLY A 907 22.91 -23.30 -17.58
N SER A 908 22.32 -23.05 -16.41
CA SER A 908 21.41 -23.99 -15.73
C SER A 908 19.96 -23.79 -16.17
N SER A 909 19.16 -24.86 -16.10
CA SER A 909 17.73 -24.82 -16.42
C SER A 909 16.85 -25.45 -15.34
N TRP A 910 15.61 -24.98 -15.28
CA TRP A 910 14.50 -25.49 -14.50
C TRP A 910 13.36 -25.90 -15.42
N SER A 911 12.59 -26.93 -15.05
CA SER A 911 11.49 -27.45 -15.86
C SER A 911 10.27 -27.71 -14.97
N ALA A 912 9.11 -27.22 -15.41
CA ALA A 912 7.82 -27.48 -14.76
C ALA A 912 7.46 -28.98 -14.77
N ALA A 913 7.96 -29.75 -15.75
CA ALA A 913 7.71 -31.19 -15.85
C ALA A 913 8.26 -32.01 -14.67
N ALA A 914 9.16 -31.43 -13.87
CA ALA A 914 9.63 -32.04 -12.63
C ALA A 914 8.62 -31.93 -11.46
N TRP A 915 7.54 -31.16 -11.63
CA TRP A 915 6.59 -30.81 -10.58
C TRP A 915 5.14 -31.08 -11.04
N PRO A 916 4.64 -32.32 -10.93
CA PRO A 916 3.33 -32.72 -11.48
C PRO A 916 2.14 -31.94 -10.92
N THR A 917 2.30 -31.35 -9.74
CA THR A 917 1.28 -30.59 -9.02
C THR A 917 1.59 -29.08 -8.99
N LEU A 918 2.42 -28.58 -9.91
CA LEU A 918 2.77 -27.15 -9.97
C LEU A 918 1.51 -26.26 -10.02
N GLN A 919 1.44 -25.25 -9.17
CA GLN A 919 0.29 -24.34 -9.04
C GLN A 919 0.63 -22.94 -9.56
N SER A 920 1.83 -22.45 -9.24
CA SER A 920 2.35 -21.18 -9.77
C SER A 920 3.86 -21.20 -9.92
N VAL A 921 4.38 -20.32 -10.77
CA VAL A 921 5.81 -20.13 -10.99
C VAL A 921 6.08 -18.69 -11.46
N THR A 922 7.09 -18.06 -10.86
CA THR A 922 7.60 -16.74 -11.21
C THR A 922 9.11 -16.83 -11.46
N ALA A 923 9.56 -16.34 -12.60
CA ALA A 923 10.97 -16.25 -12.97
C ALA A 923 11.43 -14.78 -12.99
N VAL A 924 12.60 -14.47 -12.41
CA VAL A 924 13.18 -13.12 -12.38
C VAL A 924 14.65 -13.19 -12.78
N ALA A 925 15.09 -12.40 -13.76
CA ALA A 925 16.49 -12.36 -14.20
C ALA A 925 17.30 -11.25 -13.50
N HIS A 926 18.46 -11.62 -12.95
CA HIS A 926 19.38 -10.73 -12.22
C HIS A 926 20.73 -10.65 -12.93
N GLY A 927 21.09 -9.50 -13.49
CA GLY A 927 22.44 -9.24 -14.04
C GLY A 927 22.82 -10.04 -15.30
N GLY A 928 21.83 -10.54 -16.04
CA GLY A 928 21.96 -11.26 -17.31
C GLY A 928 20.59 -11.51 -17.96
N THR A 929 20.53 -12.39 -18.97
CA THR A 929 19.25 -12.82 -19.58
C THR A 929 18.90 -14.26 -19.21
N GLY A 930 17.62 -14.54 -19.06
CA GLY A 930 17.05 -15.88 -19.05
C GLY A 930 16.41 -16.22 -20.39
N THR A 931 16.12 -17.48 -20.62
CA THR A 931 15.28 -17.98 -21.70
C THR A 931 14.13 -18.74 -21.09
N VAL A 932 12.90 -18.35 -21.43
CA VAL A 932 11.68 -19.06 -21.06
C VAL A 932 11.15 -19.75 -22.31
N THR A 933 10.90 -21.04 -22.24
CA THR A 933 10.22 -21.79 -23.30
C THR A 933 8.88 -22.26 -22.77
N THR A 934 7.80 -21.87 -23.43
CA THR A 934 6.41 -22.31 -23.22
C THR A 934 5.92 -23.10 -24.44
N THR A 935 4.63 -23.45 -24.50
CA THR A 935 4.00 -23.96 -25.74
C THR A 935 4.08 -22.99 -26.90
N ASP A 936 4.11 -21.69 -26.60
CA ASP A 936 3.95 -20.62 -27.60
C ASP A 936 5.29 -20.24 -28.22
N GLY A 937 6.39 -20.77 -27.68
CA GLY A 937 7.74 -20.58 -28.20
C GLY A 937 8.73 -20.28 -27.09
N THR A 938 9.84 -19.67 -27.50
CA THR A 938 10.94 -19.31 -26.59
C THR A 938 11.08 -17.80 -26.55
N SER A 939 10.95 -17.20 -25.37
CA SER A 939 11.16 -15.78 -25.09
C SER A 939 12.42 -15.55 -24.24
N THR A 940 13.00 -14.36 -24.35
CA THR A 940 14.13 -13.93 -23.52
C THR A 940 13.58 -13.15 -22.33
N LEU A 941 14.09 -13.45 -21.13
CA LEU A 941 13.81 -12.71 -19.90
C LEU A 941 15.00 -11.78 -19.63
N HIS A 942 14.85 -10.47 -19.80
CA HIS A 942 15.92 -9.50 -19.63
C HIS A 942 16.17 -9.14 -18.16
N THR A 943 17.32 -8.52 -17.88
CA THR A 943 17.68 -8.13 -16.51
C THR A 943 16.63 -7.20 -15.92
N GLY A 944 16.10 -7.54 -14.75
CA GLY A 944 15.07 -6.77 -14.06
C GLY A 944 13.64 -7.19 -14.42
N GLU A 945 13.44 -8.00 -15.47
CA GLU A 945 12.13 -8.51 -15.83
C GLU A 945 11.73 -9.70 -14.95
N ALA A 946 10.41 -9.83 -14.79
CA ALA A 946 9.77 -10.95 -14.14
C ALA A 946 8.63 -11.49 -15.01
N ALA A 947 8.49 -12.82 -15.07
CA ALA A 947 7.37 -13.48 -15.75
C ALA A 947 6.72 -14.48 -14.80
N THR A 948 5.39 -14.48 -14.73
CA THR A 948 4.61 -15.30 -13.79
C THR A 948 3.55 -16.11 -14.52
N TRP A 949 3.37 -17.36 -14.10
CA TRP A 949 2.30 -18.26 -14.52
C TRP A 949 1.64 -18.86 -13.29
N SER A 950 0.31 -18.96 -13.27
CA SER A 950 -0.45 -19.64 -12.22
C SER A 950 -1.67 -20.34 -12.81
N VAL A 951 -2.20 -21.32 -12.09
CA VAL A 951 -3.55 -21.81 -12.36
C VAL A 951 -4.57 -20.68 -12.12
N GLY A 952 -5.66 -20.65 -12.91
CA GLY A 952 -6.64 -19.56 -12.88
C GLY A 952 -7.82 -19.79 -11.93
N ARG A 953 -8.07 -21.05 -11.55
CA ARG A 953 -9.18 -21.44 -10.67
C ARG A 953 -8.71 -22.45 -9.63
N ASP A 954 -9.36 -22.44 -8.48
CA ASP A 954 -9.07 -23.37 -7.36
C ASP A 954 -9.30 -24.85 -7.73
N VAL A 955 -10.07 -25.12 -8.79
CA VAL A 955 -10.34 -26.47 -9.31
C VAL A 955 -9.34 -26.95 -10.36
N ASP A 956 -8.44 -26.08 -10.84
CA ASP A 956 -7.45 -26.46 -11.85
C ASP A 956 -6.32 -27.25 -11.19
N ALA A 957 -6.20 -28.53 -11.57
CA ALA A 957 -5.36 -29.49 -10.85
C ALA A 957 -3.85 -29.18 -10.88
N ALA A 958 -3.34 -28.57 -11.96
CA ALA A 958 -1.93 -28.17 -12.10
C ALA A 958 -1.70 -27.27 -13.33
N LEU A 959 -0.62 -26.50 -13.28
CA LEU A 959 -0.03 -25.83 -14.42
C LEU A 959 0.54 -26.89 -15.38
N THR A 960 -0.05 -27.02 -16.57
CA THR A 960 0.36 -28.02 -17.56
C THR A 960 0.97 -27.35 -18.79
N GLY A 961 2.06 -27.92 -19.32
CA GLY A 961 2.74 -27.45 -20.53
C GLY A 961 4.26 -27.57 -20.46
N PRO A 962 4.97 -27.56 -21.61
CA PRO A 962 6.41 -27.44 -21.66
C PRO A 962 6.82 -26.04 -21.19
N LEU A 963 6.98 -25.86 -19.88
CA LEU A 963 7.59 -24.67 -19.29
C LEU A 963 9.02 -24.98 -18.84
N THR A 964 10.00 -24.42 -19.53
CA THR A 964 11.41 -24.49 -19.12
C THR A 964 12.04 -23.12 -19.02
N ILE A 965 12.75 -22.86 -17.95
CA ILE A 965 13.44 -21.59 -17.68
C ILE A 965 14.93 -21.87 -17.63
N THR A 966 15.73 -21.17 -18.42
CA THR A 966 17.19 -21.34 -18.50
C THR A 966 17.87 -20.00 -18.24
N ALA A 967 18.87 -19.95 -17.35
CA ALA A 967 19.72 -18.77 -17.26
C ALA A 967 20.71 -18.78 -18.43
N ASN A 968 20.69 -17.79 -19.32
CA ASN A 968 21.57 -17.77 -20.48
C ASN A 968 23.02 -17.50 -20.08
N GLY A 969 23.97 -17.93 -20.93
CA GLY A 969 25.40 -17.77 -20.69
C GLY A 969 25.82 -16.29 -20.59
N GLY A 970 25.99 -15.82 -19.35
CA GLY A 970 26.43 -14.47 -18.97
C GLY A 970 26.70 -14.44 -17.46
N SER A 971 27.12 -13.31 -16.87
CA SER A 971 27.37 -13.21 -15.42
C SER A 971 26.10 -13.17 -14.56
N GLY A 972 24.91 -13.28 -15.16
CA GLY A 972 23.63 -13.18 -14.47
C GLY A 972 23.08 -14.52 -13.97
N THR A 973 22.13 -14.43 -13.04
CA THR A 973 21.36 -15.56 -12.52
C THR A 973 19.87 -15.36 -12.78
N VAL A 974 19.08 -16.43 -12.76
CA VAL A 974 17.61 -16.35 -12.81
C VAL A 974 17.05 -16.99 -11.55
N THR A 975 16.29 -16.24 -10.76
CA THR A 975 15.53 -16.79 -9.63
C THR A 975 14.21 -17.34 -10.14
N VAL A 976 13.87 -18.59 -9.79
CA VAL A 976 12.56 -19.18 -10.03
C VAL A 976 11.90 -19.50 -8.69
N SER A 977 10.81 -18.82 -8.37
CA SER A 977 9.94 -19.07 -7.21
C SER A 977 8.70 -19.78 -7.70
N PHE A 978 8.25 -20.85 -7.04
CA PHE A 978 7.11 -21.63 -7.51
C PHE A 978 6.36 -22.32 -6.36
N THR A 979 5.10 -22.64 -6.57
CA THR A 979 4.28 -23.38 -5.61
C THR A 979 3.83 -24.70 -6.19
N ILE A 980 3.76 -25.75 -5.37
CA ILE A 980 3.22 -27.05 -5.76
C ILE A 980 2.06 -27.43 -4.84
N GLY A 981 1.00 -28.01 -5.39
CA GLY A 981 -0.07 -28.64 -4.64
C GLY A 981 0.46 -29.91 -3.97
N VAL A 982 0.11 -30.12 -2.71
CA VAL A 982 0.40 -31.34 -1.98
C VAL A 982 -0.92 -31.86 -1.43
N THR A 983 -1.23 -33.12 -1.70
CA THR A 983 -2.30 -33.80 -0.98
C THR A 983 -1.77 -34.05 0.43
N LEU A 984 -2.47 -33.50 1.42
CA LEU A 984 -2.16 -33.68 2.82
C LEU A 984 -2.84 -34.98 3.24
N SER A 985 -2.07 -36.07 3.26
CA SER A 985 -2.56 -37.42 3.62
C SER A 985 -2.26 -37.78 5.05
#